data_AF-A0A136PPQ9-F1
#
_entry.id   AF-A0A136PPQ9-F1
#
_cell.length_a   1.000
_cell.length_b   1.000
_cell.length_c   1.000
_cell.angle_alpha   90.00
_cell.angle_beta   90.00
_cell.angle_gamma   90.00
#
_symmetry.space_group_name_H-M   'P 1'
#
loop_
_entity.id
_entity.type
_entity.pdbx_description
1 polymer ?
#
loop_
_entity_poly.entity_id
_entity_poly.type
_entity_poly.pdbx_seq_one_letter_code
_entity_poly.pdbx_strand_id
1 'polypeptide(L)'
;MSASTAPAPTTVIRVTERSRRPDGAFVTRVSFADTTEFEGVLTDPAEPGDEERFAWYFEEHLRFPFLDRDLAEDAEQRLRAYGERLFGQVFAGEAITHYRALARRGFDGCQLQVQGSAAFHRLHWEALYDPALRVPSVLRLPVTRRVDLPSPGFELPPPPSTLNILVVTARPNGRSDVGYRTISRPLLEGLRRAERPVVVDLVRPGTWQALRQHLRWKTKLHGSGHYQVIHFDVHGAVAGFAELTRSRAAERYTFSGYTFTSRPAAFEGERAFLFFETEEEGRAEAVSAHEVADLLAEHRVPVAVLNACQSAKEPASESSLAQRLVAAGVPVAIGMAYSVTVSAAQLAMPLLYAALTQGDDLIGAVQAARRSLFDAKGRRAYFDQQLDLEDWVLPVFFSQQDVRLALADMSVEQENRFLEYEARVRDEPRPEYGFVGRDLDILAIERRLLIRDDRNMLLVRGMVGAGKSTLLRHLGWWWQRTGLVEMVFWFSYEQRAWTVDEIVETIAGDLLGRVERVRWAEELTETARTERIVRLLRARRYLLVLDNAESVTAAPAAIPHALSESARHRLADFLGALQGGRTLVLVGSREDERWLAGRTFGDNTYTLPGLDEQAASVLVEAVLSRHGGAHHLRDQTQRQALEELRGLLGGYPLPLAVVLPTVATHTPAQVLADLRQGGTEADPLGLISTAIAYSHGKLDPATQHALLLLAPFTGSIPLTVLDAYRKRLATHAAVRALGSVDLAAAVAEAVRVGLATPHPRRAGWVQTLPVLPYFLRARLREFPALEAATRQAHYGLYTVLAERIHRRLVSTRPRDRASGRLRAGVEYANLRGALAHGLRTGQPVAPLVLCLEEYLDQEKQQESRRHLLGLVLARRRDAAGPLRRELATFHYLAGAFAHEQRRHPDAEEHYRQALTILDEFDDEQNSARIVHHLGMLAQSQRRFDQAEQHFRAALAGFLRFNRELAGFSYHHLGMIAHEQGHLDQADEHFRAALASFLTVGNRHKAGYAYHQLGIVAQDQGRHAEAADHYQQAYAILQEYRDRHGAAHTRHQLGALAQAQERFDEAAAHYREALVTFRAYGDHQGVADTYHQLGTVAQRQRRYDQAESHYEQALTSYQEVGEPVSVADTHYRLGTVAQDRGRRPEAEHRYRTALGLYREADHLPGVVATCHHLARLAREQQRYDQAAAWLAEAARSWRGAHGDWPVEPVTALRDLRERLGPDGLRRVLRDAVPPDLADALAEAVEETGGGTDDG
;
A
#
# COMPACT_ATOMS: atom_id res chain seq x y z
N MET A 1 14.47 -27.95 8.41
CA MET A 1 15.73 -28.72 8.38
C MET A 1 15.90 -29.32 6.99
N SER A 2 16.62 -28.64 6.10
CA SER A 2 17.14 -29.22 4.85
C SER A 2 18.67 -29.24 4.97
N ALA A 3 19.27 -30.39 4.66
CA ALA A 3 20.70 -30.59 4.77
C ALA A 3 21.43 -29.71 3.74
N SER A 4 22.39 -28.92 4.22
CA SER A 4 23.44 -28.29 3.42
C SER A 4 24.30 -29.38 2.79
N THR A 5 23.98 -29.77 1.56
CA THR A 5 24.88 -30.57 0.71
C THR A 5 25.87 -29.61 0.06
N ALA A 6 27.14 -29.70 0.46
CA ALA A 6 28.23 -29.04 -0.27
C ALA A 6 28.17 -29.46 -1.75
N PRO A 7 28.20 -28.53 -2.72
CA PRO A 7 28.08 -28.86 -4.13
C PRO A 7 29.31 -29.63 -4.62
N ALA A 8 29.08 -30.53 -5.59
CA ALA A 8 30.14 -31.26 -6.29
C ALA A 8 31.15 -30.28 -6.95
N PRO A 9 32.45 -30.62 -7.01
CA PRO A 9 33.45 -29.76 -7.65
C PRO A 9 33.14 -29.55 -9.14
N THR A 10 33.10 -28.29 -9.56
CA THR A 10 32.86 -27.92 -10.96
C THR A 10 34.04 -28.36 -11.83
N THR A 11 33.76 -29.11 -12.90
CA THR A 11 34.76 -29.52 -13.89
C THR A 11 34.99 -28.38 -14.89
N VAL A 12 36.19 -27.83 -14.99
CA VAL A 12 36.49 -26.68 -15.86
C VAL A 12 37.34 -27.14 -17.05
N ILE A 13 36.88 -26.84 -18.27
CA ILE A 13 37.69 -26.88 -19.49
C ILE A 13 38.23 -25.47 -19.69
N ARG A 14 39.55 -25.26 -19.63
CA ARG A 14 40.14 -23.93 -19.84
C ARG A 14 40.69 -23.81 -21.24
N VAL A 15 40.39 -22.70 -21.91
CA VAL A 15 40.97 -22.31 -23.20
C VAL A 15 41.75 -21.02 -22.97
N THR A 16 43.08 -21.12 -22.93
CA THR A 16 43.98 -20.01 -22.59
C THR A 16 44.77 -19.55 -23.81
N GLU A 17 44.77 -18.25 -24.11
CA GLU A 17 45.69 -17.63 -25.07
C GLU A 17 47.11 -17.59 -24.48
N ARG A 18 48.08 -18.14 -25.20
CA ARG A 18 49.51 -18.07 -24.84
C ARG A 18 50.23 -16.91 -25.51
N SER A 19 49.95 -16.70 -26.79
CA SER A 19 50.53 -15.62 -27.58
C SER A 19 49.72 -15.39 -28.86
N ARG A 20 49.91 -14.22 -29.48
CA ARG A 20 49.30 -13.86 -30.75
C ARG A 20 50.36 -13.81 -31.84
N ARG A 21 50.12 -14.50 -32.95
CA ARG A 21 51.00 -14.52 -34.13
C ARG A 21 50.80 -13.24 -34.97
N PRO A 22 51.80 -12.87 -35.80
CA PRO A 22 51.71 -11.69 -36.66
C PRO A 22 50.60 -11.75 -37.72
N ASP A 23 50.18 -12.97 -38.11
CA ASP A 23 49.06 -13.22 -39.02
C ASP A 23 47.68 -13.10 -38.35
N GLY A 24 47.66 -12.75 -37.05
CA GLY A 24 46.45 -12.59 -36.25
C GLY A 24 45.98 -13.87 -35.55
N ALA A 25 46.61 -15.03 -35.81
CA ALA A 25 46.24 -16.30 -35.18
C ALA A 25 46.64 -16.35 -33.69
N PHE A 26 45.79 -16.95 -32.88
CA PHE A 26 45.99 -17.15 -31.45
C PHE A 26 46.63 -18.51 -31.19
N VAL A 27 47.78 -18.53 -30.52
CA VAL A 27 48.34 -19.76 -29.97
C VAL A 27 47.59 -20.05 -28.68
N THR A 28 46.86 -21.16 -28.66
CA THR A 28 45.93 -21.51 -27.58
C THR A 28 46.37 -22.77 -26.86
N ARG A 29 45.92 -22.90 -25.61
CA ARG A 29 46.06 -24.09 -24.81
C ARG A 29 44.69 -24.50 -24.28
N VAL A 30 44.29 -25.73 -24.53
CA VAL A 30 43.07 -26.32 -23.98
C VAL A 30 43.47 -27.28 -22.88
N SER A 31 43.01 -27.05 -21.65
CA SER A 31 43.24 -27.93 -20.52
C SER A 31 41.94 -28.47 -19.92
N PHE A 32 41.99 -29.73 -19.49
CA PHE A 32 40.88 -30.42 -18.86
C PHE A 32 41.16 -30.66 -17.36
N ALA A 33 40.11 -30.98 -16.59
CA ALA A 33 40.22 -31.14 -15.13
C ALA A 33 41.15 -32.27 -14.66
N ASP A 34 41.49 -33.22 -15.54
CA ASP A 34 42.48 -34.28 -15.30
C ASP A 34 43.93 -33.82 -15.55
N THR A 35 44.16 -32.51 -15.68
CA THR A 35 45.45 -31.86 -15.98
C THR A 35 46.02 -32.17 -17.37
N THR A 36 45.28 -32.82 -18.26
CA THR A 36 45.70 -32.94 -19.66
C THR A 36 45.63 -31.59 -20.37
N GLU A 37 46.67 -31.26 -21.13
CA GLU A 37 46.80 -30.01 -21.88
C GLU A 37 47.11 -30.29 -23.35
N PHE A 38 46.44 -29.56 -24.23
CA PHE A 38 46.63 -29.63 -25.68
C PHE A 38 46.94 -28.24 -26.21
N GLU A 39 47.97 -28.11 -27.03
CA GLU A 39 48.27 -26.85 -27.71
C GLU A 39 47.62 -26.81 -29.09
N GLY A 40 47.09 -25.64 -29.45
CA GLY A 40 46.36 -25.43 -30.69
C GLY A 40 46.63 -24.06 -31.27
N VAL A 41 46.14 -23.86 -32.49
CA VAL A 41 46.14 -22.56 -33.16
C VAL A 41 44.71 -22.25 -33.53
N LEU A 42 44.24 -21.06 -33.17
CA LEU A 42 42.89 -20.60 -33.41
C LEU A 42 42.97 -19.30 -34.22
N THR A 43 42.21 -19.22 -35.31
CA THR A 43 41.98 -18.00 -36.09
C THR A 43 40.53 -17.56 -35.94
N ASP A 44 40.25 -16.29 -36.24
CA ASP A 44 38.87 -15.81 -36.30
C ASP A 44 38.03 -16.70 -37.26
N PRO A 45 36.97 -17.37 -36.77
CA PRO A 45 36.12 -18.22 -37.59
C PRO A 45 35.20 -17.44 -38.55
N ALA A 46 35.15 -16.11 -38.48
CA ALA A 46 34.30 -15.28 -39.32
C ALA A 46 34.75 -15.30 -40.80
N GLU A 47 33.80 -15.44 -41.70
CA GLU A 47 33.96 -15.17 -43.12
C GLU A 47 33.70 -13.67 -43.44
N PRO A 48 34.18 -13.17 -44.58
CA PRO A 48 33.90 -11.79 -44.98
C PRO A 48 32.39 -11.48 -44.98
N GLY A 49 31.99 -10.44 -44.25
CA GLY A 49 30.60 -9.98 -44.13
C GLY A 49 29.78 -10.64 -43.01
N ASP A 50 30.31 -11.64 -42.28
CA ASP A 50 29.56 -12.30 -41.20
C ASP A 50 29.12 -11.32 -40.09
N GLU A 51 30.02 -10.44 -39.64
CA GLU A 51 29.69 -9.46 -38.59
C GLU A 51 28.62 -8.44 -38.99
N GLU A 52 28.68 -7.97 -40.24
CA GLU A 52 27.66 -7.07 -40.81
C GLU A 52 26.31 -7.78 -40.88
N ARG A 53 26.33 -9.07 -41.24
CA ARG A 53 25.13 -9.91 -41.30
C ARG A 53 24.53 -10.17 -39.93
N PHE A 54 25.35 -10.50 -38.92
CA PHE A 54 24.88 -10.72 -37.54
C PHE A 54 24.31 -9.42 -36.94
N ALA A 55 24.98 -8.29 -37.16
CA ALA A 55 24.47 -6.99 -36.72
C ALA A 55 23.11 -6.67 -37.36
N TRP A 56 22.99 -6.86 -38.68
CA TRP A 56 21.71 -6.70 -39.37
C TRP A 56 20.61 -7.63 -38.80
N TYR A 57 20.93 -8.91 -38.57
CA TYR A 57 19.98 -9.90 -38.07
C TYR A 57 19.46 -9.57 -36.66
N PHE A 58 20.34 -9.19 -35.74
CA PHE A 58 19.94 -8.88 -34.36
C PHE A 58 19.42 -7.45 -34.14
N GLU A 59 19.73 -6.50 -35.04
CA GLU A 59 19.41 -5.08 -34.83
C GLU A 59 18.43 -4.50 -35.87
N GLU A 60 18.56 -4.85 -37.15
CA GLU A 60 17.77 -4.26 -38.25
C GLU A 60 16.61 -5.13 -38.72
N HIS A 61 16.75 -6.45 -38.71
CA HIS A 61 15.74 -7.40 -39.17
C HIS A 61 14.40 -7.22 -38.43
N LEU A 62 14.47 -6.92 -37.13
CA LEU A 62 13.31 -6.64 -36.27
C LEU A 62 12.58 -5.34 -36.61
N ARG A 63 13.25 -4.38 -37.25
CA ARG A 63 12.67 -3.09 -37.63
C ARG A 63 11.96 -3.17 -38.98
N PHE A 64 12.47 -4.00 -39.88
CA PHE A 64 11.95 -4.18 -41.23
C PHE A 64 11.82 -5.67 -41.57
N PRO A 65 10.91 -6.41 -40.90
CA PRO A 65 10.82 -7.86 -41.02
C PRO A 65 10.41 -8.35 -42.42
N PHE A 66 9.96 -7.44 -43.28
CA PHE A 66 9.55 -7.70 -44.66
C PHE A 66 10.66 -7.52 -45.69
N LEU A 67 11.83 -7.00 -45.32
CA LEU A 67 12.83 -6.62 -46.31
C LEU A 67 13.51 -7.83 -46.96
N ASP A 68 13.77 -8.96 -46.28
CA ASP A 68 14.27 -10.20 -46.93
C ASP A 68 14.32 -11.39 -45.94
N ARG A 69 13.49 -12.43 -46.14
CA ARG A 69 13.56 -13.69 -45.36
C ARG A 69 14.84 -14.46 -45.63
N ASP A 70 15.28 -14.46 -46.89
CA ASP A 70 16.49 -15.17 -47.33
C ASP A 70 17.74 -14.63 -46.63
N LEU A 71 17.79 -13.33 -46.30
CA LEU A 71 18.88 -12.71 -45.54
C LEU A 71 18.92 -13.16 -44.07
N ALA A 72 17.76 -13.41 -43.46
CA ALA A 72 17.66 -13.91 -42.10
C ALA A 72 18.08 -15.38 -42.01
N GLU A 73 17.60 -16.23 -42.94
CA GLU A 73 18.02 -17.63 -43.03
C GLU A 73 19.54 -17.76 -43.30
N ASP A 74 20.11 -16.90 -44.15
CA ASP A 74 21.56 -16.85 -44.39
C ASP A 74 22.33 -16.44 -43.11
N ALA A 75 21.81 -15.49 -42.33
CA ALA A 75 22.43 -15.08 -41.07
C ALA A 75 22.47 -16.24 -40.05
N GLU A 76 21.38 -16.99 -39.92
CA GLU A 76 21.30 -18.16 -39.03
C GLU A 76 22.28 -19.26 -39.43
N GLN A 77 22.36 -19.54 -40.74
CA GLN A 77 23.29 -20.54 -41.28
C GLN A 77 24.75 -20.12 -41.05
N ARG A 78 25.09 -18.84 -41.28
CA ARG A 78 26.42 -18.30 -41.01
C ARG A 78 26.79 -18.36 -39.53
N LEU A 79 25.86 -18.03 -38.63
CA LEU A 79 26.09 -18.08 -37.18
C LEU A 79 26.39 -19.52 -36.73
N ARG A 80 25.64 -20.49 -37.26
CA ARG A 80 25.90 -21.92 -37.00
C ARG A 80 27.24 -22.37 -37.56
N ALA A 81 27.55 -22.03 -38.81
CA ALA A 81 28.80 -22.40 -39.46
C ALA A 81 30.02 -21.80 -38.73
N TYR A 82 29.91 -20.55 -38.28
CA TYR A 82 30.89 -19.91 -37.40
C TYR A 82 31.13 -20.75 -36.14
N GLY A 83 30.06 -21.17 -35.46
CA GLY A 83 30.10 -21.99 -34.26
C GLY A 83 30.76 -23.35 -34.44
N GLU A 84 30.48 -24.01 -35.56
CA GLU A 84 31.06 -25.32 -35.94
C GLU A 84 32.57 -25.18 -36.26
N ARG A 85 32.97 -24.12 -36.97
CA ARG A 85 34.38 -23.80 -37.24
C ARG A 85 35.14 -23.49 -35.97
N LEU A 86 34.57 -22.71 -35.06
CA LEU A 86 35.18 -22.41 -33.76
C LEU A 86 35.38 -23.69 -32.95
N PHE A 87 34.36 -24.55 -32.90
CA PHE A 87 34.43 -25.83 -32.20
C PHE A 87 35.52 -26.75 -32.74
N GLY A 88 35.62 -26.88 -34.07
CA GLY A 88 36.64 -27.69 -34.73
C GLY A 88 38.07 -27.20 -34.46
N GLN A 89 38.27 -25.90 -34.32
CA GLN A 89 39.57 -25.31 -33.97
C GLN A 89 39.92 -25.49 -32.50
N VAL A 90 38.96 -25.26 -31.59
CA VAL A 90 39.18 -25.37 -30.13
C VAL A 90 39.48 -26.82 -29.74
N PHE A 91 38.71 -27.78 -30.23
CA PHE A 91 38.87 -29.19 -29.87
C PHE A 91 39.61 -29.98 -30.96
N ALA A 92 40.58 -29.37 -31.64
CA ALA A 92 41.37 -30.07 -32.66
C ALA A 92 42.24 -31.20 -32.05
N GLY A 93 42.60 -32.18 -32.89
CA GLY A 93 43.51 -33.27 -32.48
C GLY A 93 42.94 -34.17 -31.39
N GLU A 94 43.73 -34.47 -30.36
CA GLU A 94 43.32 -35.36 -29.26
C GLU A 94 42.33 -34.72 -28.26
N ALA A 95 42.23 -33.39 -28.25
CA ALA A 95 41.32 -32.66 -27.36
C ALA A 95 39.84 -33.05 -27.58
N ILE A 96 39.43 -33.39 -28.81
CA ILE A 96 38.07 -33.86 -29.11
C ILE A 96 37.71 -35.15 -28.38
N THR A 97 38.70 -36.03 -28.13
CA THR A 97 38.48 -37.31 -27.47
C THR A 97 38.12 -37.10 -26.01
N HIS A 98 38.82 -36.18 -25.34
CA HIS A 98 38.54 -35.76 -23.96
C HIS A 98 37.20 -35.05 -23.86
N TYR A 99 36.92 -34.11 -24.78
CA TYR A 99 35.61 -33.45 -24.87
C TYR A 99 34.46 -34.46 -25.06
N ARG A 100 34.59 -35.42 -25.98
CA ARG A 100 33.57 -36.46 -26.22
C ARG A 100 33.42 -37.43 -25.05
N ALA A 101 34.46 -37.64 -24.26
CA ALA A 101 34.37 -38.43 -23.03
C ALA A 101 33.52 -37.70 -21.97
N LEU A 102 33.72 -36.38 -21.83
CA LEU A 102 32.87 -35.51 -21.00
C LEU A 102 31.42 -35.47 -21.52
N ALA A 103 31.21 -35.24 -22.81
CA ALA A 103 29.89 -35.20 -23.41
C ALA A 103 29.07 -36.48 -23.18
N ARG A 104 29.73 -37.65 -23.18
CA ARG A 104 29.09 -38.95 -22.87
C ARG A 104 28.65 -39.09 -21.41
N ARG A 105 29.36 -38.45 -20.48
CA ARG A 105 29.01 -38.42 -19.05
C ARG A 105 27.92 -37.38 -18.75
N GLY A 106 27.76 -36.40 -19.62
CA GLY A 106 26.92 -35.23 -19.40
C GLY A 106 27.75 -34.03 -18.91
N PHE A 107 27.25 -32.83 -19.15
CA PHE A 107 27.92 -31.57 -18.79
C PHE A 107 27.45 -30.99 -17.46
N ASP A 108 26.71 -31.75 -16.65
CA ASP A 108 26.23 -31.28 -15.35
C ASP A 108 27.43 -30.94 -14.46
N GLY A 109 27.49 -29.70 -13.95
CA GLY A 109 28.63 -29.20 -13.19
C GLY A 109 29.91 -28.97 -14.02
N CYS A 110 29.82 -28.88 -15.35
CA CYS A 110 30.95 -28.53 -16.22
C CYS A 110 30.85 -27.08 -16.71
N GLN A 111 31.99 -26.43 -17.01
CA GLN A 111 32.03 -25.13 -17.70
C GLN A 111 33.23 -25.02 -18.65
N LEU A 112 33.11 -24.16 -19.66
CA LEU A 112 34.21 -23.74 -20.54
C LEU A 112 34.67 -22.34 -20.13
N GLN A 113 35.89 -22.22 -19.64
CA GLN A 113 36.49 -20.96 -19.23
C GLN A 113 37.49 -20.49 -20.29
N VAL A 114 37.21 -19.35 -20.91
CA VAL A 114 38.05 -18.70 -21.91
C VAL A 114 38.90 -17.64 -21.23
N GLN A 115 40.20 -17.63 -21.48
CA GLN A 115 41.16 -16.75 -20.82
C GLN A 115 42.14 -16.20 -21.84
N GLY A 116 42.23 -14.88 -21.98
CA GLY A 116 43.16 -14.26 -22.92
C GLY A 116 43.03 -12.74 -23.03
N SER A 117 43.59 -12.19 -24.09
CA SER A 117 43.51 -10.79 -24.46
C SER A 117 42.08 -10.39 -24.88
N ALA A 118 41.83 -9.08 -24.97
CA ALA A 118 40.57 -8.56 -25.53
C ALA A 118 40.29 -9.16 -26.91
N ALA A 119 41.26 -9.11 -27.83
CA ALA A 119 41.11 -9.69 -29.16
C ALA A 119 40.71 -11.18 -29.15
N PHE A 120 41.12 -11.95 -28.14
CA PHE A 120 40.70 -13.35 -27.99
C PHE A 120 39.29 -13.48 -27.41
N HIS A 121 38.93 -12.62 -26.46
CA HIS A 121 37.56 -12.53 -25.95
C HIS A 121 36.58 -12.06 -27.03
N ARG A 122 36.99 -11.27 -28.03
CA ARG A 122 36.13 -10.80 -29.13
C ARG A 122 35.35 -11.90 -29.86
N LEU A 123 35.90 -13.10 -29.97
CA LEU A 123 35.26 -14.19 -30.69
C LEU A 123 33.90 -14.52 -30.09
N HIS A 124 32.92 -14.92 -30.93
CA HIS A 124 31.60 -15.36 -30.48
C HIS A 124 31.64 -16.76 -29.83
N TRP A 125 32.25 -16.88 -28.67
CA TRP A 125 32.37 -18.13 -27.90
C TRP A 125 30.99 -18.73 -27.56
N GLU A 126 29.97 -17.88 -27.42
CA GLU A 126 28.58 -18.26 -27.20
C GLU A 126 27.94 -18.96 -28.41
N ALA A 127 28.49 -18.77 -29.61
CA ALA A 127 28.04 -19.45 -30.83
C ALA A 127 28.62 -20.86 -30.96
N LEU A 128 29.53 -21.28 -30.07
CA LEU A 128 30.17 -22.61 -30.12
C LEU A 128 29.13 -23.73 -30.31
N TYR A 129 29.31 -24.52 -31.37
CA TYR A 129 28.33 -25.52 -31.79
C TYR A 129 29.01 -26.87 -32.06
N ASP A 130 28.72 -27.88 -31.25
CA ASP A 130 29.08 -29.27 -31.54
C ASP A 130 28.02 -29.90 -32.45
N PRO A 131 28.37 -30.29 -33.69
CA PRO A 131 27.45 -30.97 -34.61
C PRO A 131 26.80 -32.23 -34.02
N ALA A 132 27.43 -32.88 -33.03
CA ALA A 132 26.90 -34.07 -32.37
C ALA A 132 25.81 -33.78 -31.33
N LEU A 133 25.75 -32.56 -30.76
CA LEU A 133 24.79 -32.22 -29.70
C LEU A 133 23.42 -31.77 -30.22
N ARG A 134 23.30 -31.38 -31.50
CA ARG A 134 22.08 -30.85 -32.14
C ARG A 134 21.51 -29.56 -31.54
N VAL A 135 22.12 -29.04 -30.48
CA VAL A 135 21.83 -27.74 -29.85
C VAL A 135 23.15 -26.99 -29.63
N PRO A 136 23.14 -25.65 -29.55
CA PRO A 136 24.34 -24.88 -29.24
C PRO A 136 25.02 -25.38 -27.96
N SER A 137 26.36 -25.52 -28.00
CA SER A 137 27.12 -26.12 -26.91
C SER A 137 26.98 -25.34 -25.61
N VAL A 138 26.86 -24.01 -25.70
CA VAL A 138 26.70 -23.10 -24.55
C VAL A 138 25.46 -23.39 -23.69
N LEU A 139 24.43 -24.03 -24.26
CA LEU A 139 23.22 -24.40 -23.52
C LEU A 139 23.43 -25.60 -22.60
N ARG A 140 24.47 -26.41 -22.83
CA ARG A 140 24.83 -27.57 -21.99
C ARG A 140 26.15 -27.37 -21.24
N LEU A 141 27.10 -26.71 -21.87
CA LEU A 141 28.42 -26.38 -21.33
C LEU A 141 28.55 -24.85 -21.26
N PRO A 142 28.21 -24.22 -20.12
CA PRO A 142 28.23 -22.78 -20.00
C PRO A 142 29.63 -22.21 -20.23
N VAL A 143 29.69 -21.08 -20.94
CA VAL A 143 30.93 -20.37 -21.29
C VAL A 143 31.12 -19.17 -20.39
N THR A 144 32.33 -19.02 -19.83
CA THR A 144 32.75 -17.87 -19.02
C THR A 144 34.04 -17.26 -19.57
N ARG A 145 34.15 -15.93 -19.58
CA ARG A 145 35.36 -15.20 -20.00
C ARG A 145 36.11 -14.68 -18.76
N ARG A 146 37.37 -15.09 -18.60
CA ARG A 146 38.23 -14.75 -17.44
C ARG A 146 39.23 -13.66 -17.83
N VAL A 147 39.17 -12.54 -17.14
CA VAL A 147 40.09 -11.41 -17.35
C VAL A 147 41.23 -11.48 -16.34
N ASP A 148 42.45 -11.74 -16.81
CA ASP A 148 43.65 -11.84 -15.98
C ASP A 148 44.32 -10.47 -15.78
N LEU A 149 43.79 -9.68 -14.86
CA LEU A 149 44.43 -8.44 -14.43
C LEU A 149 44.62 -8.45 -12.90
N PRO A 150 45.70 -7.85 -12.37
CA PRO A 150 45.88 -7.68 -10.93
C PRO A 150 44.67 -6.94 -10.36
N SER A 151 43.83 -7.62 -9.59
CA SER A 151 42.65 -7.01 -8.97
C SER A 151 43.10 -6.21 -7.75
N PRO A 152 42.69 -4.93 -7.59
CA PRO A 152 42.69 -4.31 -6.27
C PRO A 152 41.71 -5.12 -5.41
N GLY A 153 42.23 -5.91 -4.47
CA GLY A 153 41.48 -6.97 -3.76
C GLY A 153 40.04 -6.59 -3.42
N PHE A 154 39.08 -7.16 -4.16
CA PHE A 154 37.66 -6.98 -3.92
C PHE A 154 37.16 -8.04 -2.92
N GLU A 155 36.90 -7.61 -1.69
CA GLU A 155 36.37 -8.47 -0.62
C GLU A 155 34.85 -8.62 -0.74
N LEU A 156 34.37 -9.85 -0.91
CA LEU A 156 32.93 -10.15 -0.99
C LEU A 156 32.26 -9.90 0.37
N PRO A 157 31.09 -9.22 0.40
CA PRO A 157 30.34 -9.03 1.64
C PRO A 157 29.78 -10.35 2.18
N PRO A 158 29.47 -10.42 3.50
CA PRO A 158 28.79 -11.58 4.06
C PRO A 158 27.41 -11.79 3.40
N PRO A 159 26.91 -13.03 3.34
CA PRO A 159 25.66 -13.36 2.67
C PRO A 159 24.47 -12.62 3.33
N PRO A 160 23.71 -11.81 2.58
CA PRO A 160 22.56 -11.08 3.11
C PRO A 160 21.35 -12.01 3.27
N SER A 161 20.34 -11.57 4.03
CA SER A 161 19.07 -12.31 4.15
C SER A 161 18.08 -12.05 3.01
N THR A 162 18.37 -11.05 2.15
CA THR A 162 17.56 -10.68 0.99
C THR A 162 18.49 -10.44 -0.21
N LEU A 163 18.03 -10.76 -1.42
CA LEU A 163 18.75 -10.37 -2.64
C LEU A 163 18.39 -8.91 -2.95
N ASN A 164 19.37 -8.02 -2.88
CA ASN A 164 19.16 -6.59 -3.11
C ASN A 164 19.73 -6.20 -4.47
N ILE A 165 18.84 -5.74 -5.36
CA ILE A 165 19.14 -5.36 -6.73
C ILE A 165 18.95 -3.84 -6.88
N LEU A 166 19.97 -3.14 -7.35
CA LEU A 166 19.88 -1.73 -7.71
C LEU A 166 19.72 -1.59 -9.22
N VAL A 167 18.65 -0.97 -9.69
CA VAL A 167 18.41 -0.71 -11.11
C VAL A 167 18.67 0.76 -11.41
N VAL A 168 19.50 1.01 -12.41
CA VAL A 168 19.86 2.33 -12.91
C VAL A 168 19.32 2.48 -14.32
N THR A 169 18.49 3.49 -14.55
CA THR A 169 17.93 3.75 -15.87
C THR A 169 18.08 5.22 -16.24
N ALA A 170 18.60 5.48 -17.43
CA ALA A 170 18.85 6.83 -17.94
C ALA A 170 18.48 6.94 -19.42
N ARG A 171 17.72 7.97 -19.79
CA ARG A 171 17.39 8.30 -21.20
C ARG A 171 17.56 9.80 -21.46
N PRO A 172 18.80 10.25 -21.66
CA PRO A 172 19.12 11.66 -21.85
C PRO A 172 18.27 12.35 -22.94
N ASN A 173 17.94 11.67 -24.04
CA ASN A 173 17.18 12.25 -25.16
C ASN A 173 15.67 11.95 -25.11
N GLY A 174 15.17 11.37 -24.00
CA GLY A 174 13.75 11.16 -23.77
C GLY A 174 13.10 10.33 -24.89
N ARG A 175 12.13 10.92 -25.61
CA ARG A 175 11.36 10.23 -26.66
C ARG A 175 12.18 9.81 -27.90
N SER A 176 13.37 10.38 -28.04
CA SER A 176 14.32 10.03 -29.10
C SER A 176 15.24 8.86 -28.72
N ASP A 177 15.20 8.37 -27.49
CA ASP A 177 15.85 7.11 -27.08
C ASP A 177 14.84 5.93 -27.18
N VAL A 178 15.32 4.69 -26.97
CA VAL A 178 14.45 3.50 -26.84
C VAL A 178 13.61 3.58 -25.55
N GLY A 179 12.33 3.19 -25.64
CA GLY A 179 11.41 3.11 -24.50
C GLY A 179 12.01 2.33 -23.31
N TYR A 180 11.86 2.86 -22.09
CA TYR A 180 12.86 2.67 -21.03
C TYR A 180 12.42 1.85 -19.80
N ARG A 181 11.30 1.09 -19.85
CA ARG A 181 10.99 0.09 -18.79
C ARG A 181 10.77 -1.32 -19.31
N THR A 182 11.49 -1.63 -20.36
CA THR A 182 11.68 -2.96 -20.90
C THR A 182 12.10 -4.01 -19.86
N ILE A 183 12.76 -3.61 -18.76
CA ILE A 183 13.39 -4.53 -17.82
C ILE A 183 12.86 -4.38 -16.40
N SER A 184 12.77 -3.17 -15.83
CA SER A 184 12.45 -2.98 -14.41
C SER A 184 11.05 -3.48 -14.02
N ARG A 185 10.05 -3.30 -14.88
CA ARG A 185 8.70 -3.83 -14.65
C ARG A 185 8.63 -5.36 -14.82
N PRO A 186 9.09 -5.95 -15.94
CA PRO A 186 9.15 -7.42 -16.07
C PRO A 186 10.00 -8.09 -15.00
N LEU A 187 11.08 -7.45 -14.57
CA LEU A 187 11.92 -7.87 -13.44
C LEU A 187 11.10 -7.95 -12.15
N LEU A 188 10.41 -6.86 -11.78
CA LEU A 188 9.54 -6.85 -10.61
C LEU A 188 8.41 -7.87 -10.72
N GLU A 189 7.77 -7.99 -11.89
CA GLU A 189 6.68 -8.96 -12.13
C GLU A 189 7.18 -10.41 -12.02
N GLY A 190 8.36 -10.70 -12.57
CA GLY A 190 9.01 -12.00 -12.52
C GLY A 190 9.43 -12.41 -11.10
N LEU A 191 9.96 -11.46 -10.34
CA LEU A 191 10.43 -11.67 -8.97
C LEU A 191 9.30 -11.79 -7.94
N ARG A 192 8.06 -11.39 -8.27
CA ARG A 192 6.89 -11.58 -7.37
C ARG A 192 6.63 -13.05 -7.03
N ARG A 193 7.09 -13.98 -7.86
CA ARG A 193 6.92 -15.42 -7.65
C ARG A 193 8.14 -16.08 -7.00
N ALA A 194 9.18 -15.30 -6.67
CA ALA A 194 10.34 -15.83 -5.99
C ALA A 194 9.95 -16.34 -4.60
N GLU A 195 10.45 -17.52 -4.24
CA GLU A 195 10.21 -18.12 -2.92
C GLU A 195 11.00 -17.40 -1.82
N ARG A 196 12.06 -16.66 -2.19
CA ARG A 196 12.90 -15.88 -1.27
C ARG A 196 12.66 -14.37 -1.43
N PRO A 197 12.83 -13.56 -0.37
CA PRO A 197 12.60 -12.12 -0.41
C PRO A 197 13.64 -11.40 -1.29
N VAL A 198 13.15 -10.48 -2.12
CA VAL A 198 13.97 -9.66 -3.03
C VAL A 198 13.62 -8.19 -2.87
N VAL A 199 14.64 -7.35 -2.77
CA VAL A 199 14.50 -5.90 -2.74
C VAL A 199 15.03 -5.35 -4.06
N VAL A 200 14.20 -4.55 -4.74
CA VAL A 200 14.58 -3.89 -5.99
C VAL A 200 14.42 -2.39 -5.81
N ASP A 201 15.55 -1.69 -5.74
CA ASP A 201 15.60 -0.24 -5.66
C ASP A 201 15.92 0.36 -7.04
N LEU A 202 15.33 1.52 -7.35
CA LEU A 202 15.62 2.25 -8.58
C LEU A 202 16.33 3.56 -8.25
N VAL A 203 17.40 3.86 -8.99
CA VAL A 203 18.05 5.18 -8.96
C VAL A 203 17.13 6.20 -9.63
N ARG A 204 16.78 7.26 -8.90
CA ARG A 204 15.89 8.32 -9.36
C ARG A 204 16.35 9.69 -8.85
N PRO A 205 16.52 10.69 -9.72
CA PRO A 205 16.52 10.59 -11.18
C PRO A 205 17.70 9.74 -11.69
N GLY A 206 17.74 9.38 -12.98
CA GLY A 206 18.77 8.53 -13.57
C GLY A 206 20.15 9.19 -13.76
N THR A 207 20.54 10.09 -12.85
CA THR A 207 21.77 10.88 -12.93
C THR A 207 22.93 10.19 -12.23
N TRP A 208 24.16 10.52 -12.64
CA TRP A 208 25.36 10.01 -11.98
C TRP A 208 25.43 10.42 -10.50
N GLN A 209 25.06 11.67 -10.21
CA GLN A 209 24.98 12.18 -8.85
C GLN A 209 23.98 11.41 -7.99
N ALA A 210 22.80 11.10 -8.51
CA ALA A 210 21.79 10.34 -7.77
C ALA A 210 22.25 8.92 -7.45
N LEU A 211 22.92 8.24 -8.39
CA LEU A 211 23.51 6.92 -8.15
C LEU A 211 24.54 6.96 -6.99
N ARG A 212 25.46 7.92 -7.02
CA ARG A 212 26.47 8.10 -5.96
C ARG A 212 25.84 8.38 -4.60
N GLN A 213 24.86 9.29 -4.56
CA GLN A 213 24.17 9.63 -3.31
C GLN A 213 23.37 8.45 -2.77
N HIS A 214 22.70 7.68 -3.64
CA HIS A 214 21.91 6.51 -3.28
C HIS A 214 22.78 5.41 -2.64
N LEU A 215 23.89 5.06 -3.29
CA LEU A 215 24.82 4.06 -2.76
C LEU A 215 25.42 4.51 -1.42
N ARG A 216 25.86 5.77 -1.31
CA ARG A 216 26.37 6.34 -0.03
C ARG A 216 25.34 6.31 1.08
N TRP A 217 24.10 6.71 0.78
CA TRP A 217 23.02 6.69 1.77
C TRP A 217 22.70 5.28 2.24
N LYS A 218 22.62 4.32 1.32
CA LYS A 218 22.36 2.90 1.65
C LYS A 218 23.51 2.27 2.41
N THR A 219 24.76 2.57 2.05
CA THR A 219 25.93 2.13 2.81
C THR A 219 25.93 2.70 4.23
N LYS A 220 25.52 3.95 4.42
CA LYS A 220 25.36 4.53 5.76
C LYS A 220 24.25 3.85 6.57
N LEU A 221 23.16 3.43 5.93
CA LEU A 221 22.01 2.82 6.59
C LEU A 221 22.23 1.34 6.94
N HIS A 222 22.93 0.60 6.07
CA HIS A 222 22.99 -0.87 6.12
C HIS A 222 24.42 -1.44 6.16
N GLY A 223 25.45 -0.62 6.03
CA GLY A 223 26.84 -1.07 5.80
C GLY A 223 27.18 -1.25 4.32
N SER A 224 28.46 -1.47 4.02
CA SER A 224 28.93 -1.77 2.67
C SER A 224 28.46 -3.15 2.20
N GLY A 225 28.30 -3.34 0.89
CA GLY A 225 27.81 -4.60 0.32
C GLY A 225 26.30 -4.83 0.46
N HIS A 226 25.52 -3.77 0.71
CA HIS A 226 24.06 -3.86 0.76
C HIS A 226 23.47 -4.41 -0.54
N TYR A 227 23.97 -3.99 -1.71
CA TYR A 227 23.54 -4.48 -3.02
C TYR A 227 24.45 -5.57 -3.54
N GLN A 228 23.86 -6.66 -4.04
CA GLN A 228 24.59 -7.77 -4.65
C GLN A 228 24.66 -7.61 -6.18
N VAL A 229 23.64 -6.98 -6.76
CA VAL A 229 23.57 -6.76 -8.21
C VAL A 229 23.21 -5.31 -8.48
N ILE A 230 23.94 -4.70 -9.41
CA ILE A 230 23.53 -3.46 -10.07
C ILE A 230 23.19 -3.75 -11.53
N HIS A 231 22.05 -3.25 -11.99
CA HIS A 231 21.59 -3.38 -13.36
C HIS A 231 21.60 -2.02 -14.04
N PHE A 232 22.44 -1.86 -15.06
CA PHE A 232 22.51 -0.67 -15.88
C PHE A 232 21.67 -0.84 -17.15
N ASP A 233 20.53 -0.18 -17.16
CA ASP A 233 19.70 0.04 -18.34
C ASP A 233 19.95 1.48 -18.85
N VAL A 234 21.17 1.72 -19.33
CA VAL A 234 21.64 3.04 -19.82
C VAL A 234 22.32 2.84 -21.18
N HIS A 235 22.51 3.91 -21.95
CA HIS A 235 23.37 3.83 -23.13
C HIS A 235 24.84 3.76 -22.72
N GLY A 236 25.64 3.02 -23.47
CA GLY A 236 27.09 2.96 -23.29
C GLY A 236 27.80 2.86 -24.63
N ALA A 237 29.07 3.25 -24.65
CA ALA A 237 29.90 3.19 -25.86
C ALA A 237 31.38 3.09 -25.51
N VAL A 238 32.16 2.56 -26.44
CA VAL A 238 33.62 2.67 -26.46
C VAL A 238 33.96 3.66 -27.57
N ALA A 239 34.58 4.80 -27.22
CA ALA A 239 34.84 5.86 -28.20
C ALA A 239 36.11 6.66 -27.85
N GLY A 240 36.78 7.16 -28.89
CA GLY A 240 37.86 8.13 -28.78
C GLY A 240 37.35 9.56 -28.59
N PHE A 241 38.21 10.47 -28.10
CA PHE A 241 37.82 11.86 -27.79
C PHE A 241 37.19 12.61 -28.98
N ALA A 242 37.74 12.42 -30.20
CA ALA A 242 37.24 13.06 -31.42
C ALA A 242 35.90 12.48 -31.93
N GLU A 243 35.56 11.25 -31.52
CA GLU A 243 34.28 10.63 -31.86
C GLU A 243 33.18 11.08 -30.89
N LEU A 244 33.51 11.15 -29.61
CA LEU A 244 32.59 11.62 -28.56
C LEU A 244 32.22 13.10 -28.69
N THR A 245 33.06 13.90 -29.38
CA THR A 245 32.84 15.34 -29.57
C THR A 245 32.23 15.71 -30.94
N ARG A 246 31.99 14.74 -31.84
CA ARG A 246 31.40 14.98 -33.16
C ARG A 246 29.87 15.12 -33.05
N SER A 247 29.32 16.19 -33.63
CA SER A 247 27.88 16.36 -33.77
C SER A 247 27.33 15.47 -34.90
N ARG A 248 26.35 14.62 -34.58
CA ARG A 248 25.63 13.73 -35.52
C ARG A 248 24.12 13.83 -35.26
N ALA A 249 23.31 13.35 -36.21
CA ALA A 249 21.87 13.23 -35.98
C ALA A 249 21.59 12.24 -34.84
N ALA A 250 20.53 12.50 -34.07
CA ALA A 250 20.12 11.64 -32.98
C ALA A 250 19.66 10.27 -33.49
N GLU A 251 20.22 9.19 -32.95
CA GLU A 251 19.80 7.82 -33.23
C GLU A 251 19.29 7.15 -31.95
N ARG A 252 18.27 6.31 -32.07
CA ARG A 252 17.58 5.70 -30.90
C ARG A 252 18.42 4.70 -30.11
N TYR A 253 19.31 3.97 -30.77
CA TYR A 253 20.00 2.81 -30.19
C TYR A 253 21.45 3.10 -29.81
N THR A 254 22.02 4.18 -30.34
CA THR A 254 23.41 4.59 -30.12
C THR A 254 23.43 5.93 -29.37
N PHE A 255 24.61 6.33 -28.89
CA PHE A 255 24.79 7.66 -28.28
C PHE A 255 24.83 8.81 -29.33
N SER A 256 24.65 8.50 -30.63
CA SER A 256 24.73 9.50 -31.69
C SER A 256 23.73 10.63 -31.44
N GLY A 257 24.20 11.88 -31.56
CA GLY A 257 23.41 13.09 -31.33
C GLY A 257 23.26 13.52 -29.87
N TYR A 258 23.99 12.91 -28.94
CA TYR A 258 24.04 13.36 -27.54
C TYR A 258 24.78 14.70 -27.43
N THR A 259 24.17 15.65 -26.73
CA THR A 259 24.87 16.86 -26.27
C THR A 259 25.37 16.67 -24.84
N PHE A 260 26.65 16.96 -24.59
CA PHE A 260 27.26 16.76 -23.27
C PHE A 260 27.25 18.05 -22.44
N THR A 261 26.81 17.98 -21.19
CA THR A 261 26.84 19.11 -20.23
C THR A 261 28.28 19.52 -19.90
N SER A 262 29.14 18.53 -19.68
CA SER A 262 30.58 18.69 -19.50
C SER A 262 31.30 17.88 -20.58
N ARG A 263 32.09 18.56 -21.43
CA ARG A 263 32.96 17.84 -22.36
C ARG A 263 34.01 17.10 -21.54
N PRO A 264 34.26 15.80 -21.79
CA PRO A 264 35.36 15.11 -21.15
C PRO A 264 36.68 15.87 -21.36
N ALA A 265 37.62 15.79 -20.43
CA ALA A 265 38.98 16.25 -20.71
C ALA A 265 39.55 15.48 -21.91
N ALA A 266 40.42 16.10 -22.71
CA ALA A 266 41.04 15.41 -23.83
C ALA A 266 41.79 14.16 -23.34
N PHE A 267 41.60 13.03 -24.02
CA PHE A 267 42.27 11.76 -23.73
C PHE A 267 42.78 11.09 -25.00
N GLU A 268 43.90 10.38 -24.89
CA GLU A 268 44.45 9.54 -25.95
C GLU A 268 43.82 8.14 -25.92
N GLY A 269 43.67 7.52 -27.10
CA GLY A 269 43.03 6.22 -27.27
C GLY A 269 41.51 6.24 -27.10
N GLU A 270 40.93 5.07 -26.86
CA GLU A 270 39.49 4.91 -26.61
C GLU A 270 39.21 4.64 -25.13
N ARG A 271 38.04 5.09 -24.67
CA ARG A 271 37.53 4.80 -23.34
C ARG A 271 36.10 4.31 -23.42
N ALA A 272 35.73 3.47 -22.45
CA ALA A 272 34.36 3.03 -22.25
C ALA A 272 33.60 4.04 -21.38
N PHE A 273 32.40 4.41 -21.82
CA PHE A 273 31.50 5.33 -21.13
C PHE A 273 30.11 4.73 -20.95
N LEU A 274 29.47 5.10 -19.83
CA LEU A 274 28.05 4.97 -19.58
C LEU A 274 27.45 6.39 -19.55
N PHE A 275 26.30 6.57 -20.18
CA PHE A 275 25.66 7.88 -20.33
C PHE A 275 24.47 8.04 -19.37
N PHE A 276 24.56 9.04 -18.50
CA PHE A 276 23.56 9.35 -17.48
C PHE A 276 22.75 10.59 -17.84
N GLU A 277 21.60 10.73 -17.19
CA GLU A 277 20.75 11.91 -17.37
C GLU A 277 21.35 13.16 -16.74
N THR A 278 20.92 14.32 -17.23
CA THR A 278 21.24 15.63 -16.67
C THR A 278 19.96 16.43 -16.43
N GLU A 279 20.08 17.63 -15.88
CA GLU A 279 18.92 18.51 -15.65
C GLU A 279 18.22 18.95 -16.94
N GLU A 280 18.96 19.01 -18.04
CA GLU A 280 18.45 19.40 -19.35
C GLU A 280 18.11 18.15 -20.18
N GLU A 281 16.84 18.03 -20.59
CA GLU A 281 16.43 17.01 -21.56
C GLU A 281 17.17 17.22 -22.89
N GLY A 282 17.69 16.13 -23.46
CA GLY A 282 18.57 16.16 -24.61
C GLY A 282 20.06 16.24 -24.26
N ARG A 283 20.42 16.35 -22.98
CA ARG A 283 21.83 16.34 -22.55
C ARG A 283 22.19 15.17 -21.66
N ALA A 284 23.37 14.60 -21.94
CA ALA A 284 23.93 13.45 -21.26
C ALA A 284 25.21 13.80 -20.49
N GLU A 285 25.44 13.11 -19.38
CA GLU A 285 26.72 13.07 -18.68
C GLU A 285 27.45 11.76 -19.02
N ALA A 286 28.65 11.86 -19.58
CA ALA A 286 29.46 10.69 -19.94
C ALA A 286 30.39 10.32 -18.78
N VAL A 287 30.19 9.15 -18.19
CA VAL A 287 30.98 8.65 -17.05
C VAL A 287 31.81 7.45 -17.49
N SER A 288 33.11 7.45 -17.20
CA SER A 288 33.99 6.38 -17.65
C SER A 288 33.78 5.07 -16.87
N ALA A 289 34.09 3.93 -17.50
CA ALA A 289 34.01 2.62 -16.84
C ALA A 289 34.88 2.51 -15.58
N HIS A 290 36.01 3.23 -15.52
CA HIS A 290 36.84 3.31 -14.31
C HIS A 290 36.10 3.99 -13.15
N GLU A 291 35.48 5.15 -13.40
CA GLU A 291 34.73 5.86 -12.36
C GLU A 291 33.53 5.04 -11.85
N VAL A 292 32.88 4.28 -12.73
CA VAL A 292 31.82 3.35 -12.33
C VAL A 292 32.39 2.20 -11.50
N ALA A 293 33.49 1.58 -11.92
CA ALA A 293 34.12 0.49 -11.17
C ALA A 293 34.60 0.93 -9.79
N ASP A 294 35.22 2.10 -9.68
CA ASP A 294 35.64 2.71 -8.40
C ASP A 294 34.46 2.89 -7.44
N LEU A 295 33.33 3.38 -7.96
CA LEU A 295 32.11 3.55 -7.15
C LEU A 295 31.55 2.19 -6.68
N LEU A 296 31.51 1.18 -7.56
CA LEU A 296 31.02 -0.15 -7.19
C LEU A 296 31.95 -0.84 -6.19
N ALA A 297 33.27 -0.65 -6.32
CA ALA A 297 34.26 -1.14 -5.36
C ALA A 297 34.15 -0.43 -4.00
N GLU A 298 33.98 0.90 -3.97
CA GLU A 298 33.74 1.71 -2.75
C GLU A 298 32.57 1.12 -1.93
N HIS A 299 31.52 0.67 -2.62
CA HIS A 299 30.30 0.17 -2.00
C HIS A 299 30.19 -1.37 -1.96
N ARG A 300 31.23 -2.10 -2.38
CA ARG A 300 31.30 -3.57 -2.44
C ARG A 300 30.15 -4.22 -3.23
N VAL A 301 29.82 -3.70 -4.39
CA VAL A 301 28.81 -4.28 -5.31
C VAL A 301 29.49 -5.24 -6.30
N PRO A 302 29.26 -6.57 -6.21
CA PRO A 302 30.07 -7.55 -6.92
C PRO A 302 29.63 -7.86 -8.36
N VAL A 303 28.36 -7.62 -8.72
CA VAL A 303 27.81 -7.99 -10.03
C VAL A 303 27.23 -6.78 -10.73
N ALA A 304 27.68 -6.52 -11.95
CA ALA A 304 27.09 -5.54 -12.87
C ALA A 304 26.41 -6.24 -14.06
N VAL A 305 25.15 -5.91 -14.32
CA VAL A 305 24.42 -6.37 -15.52
C VAL A 305 24.21 -5.17 -16.43
N LEU A 306 24.75 -5.22 -17.64
CA LEU A 306 24.64 -4.17 -18.65
C LEU A 306 23.62 -4.60 -19.70
N ASN A 307 22.50 -3.88 -19.79
CA ASN A 307 21.58 -4.03 -20.91
C ASN A 307 21.81 -3.00 -22.02
N ALA A 308 22.93 -2.27 -21.96
CA ALA A 308 23.35 -1.31 -22.96
C ALA A 308 23.65 -2.01 -24.30
N CYS A 309 23.22 -1.39 -25.41
CA CYS A 309 23.47 -1.90 -26.76
C CYS A 309 24.97 -2.13 -26.97
N GLN A 310 25.34 -3.31 -27.48
CA GLN A 310 26.72 -3.64 -27.85
C GLN A 310 27.72 -3.60 -26.67
N SER A 311 27.25 -3.73 -25.43
CA SER A 311 28.09 -3.67 -24.22
C SER A 311 29.14 -4.80 -24.12
N ALA A 312 28.97 -5.89 -24.86
CA ALA A 312 29.94 -6.96 -25.02
C ALA A 312 30.58 -7.03 -26.43
N LYS A 313 30.24 -6.11 -27.34
CA LYS A 313 30.83 -6.02 -28.68
C LYS A 313 32.17 -5.28 -28.62
N GLU A 314 33.19 -5.80 -29.28
CA GLU A 314 34.53 -5.17 -29.35
C GLU A 314 34.73 -4.47 -30.70
N PRO A 315 34.98 -3.15 -30.75
CA PRO A 315 35.36 -2.46 -31.98
C PRO A 315 36.77 -2.89 -32.44
N ALA A 316 37.09 -2.66 -33.72
CA ALA A 316 38.25 -3.25 -34.41
C ALA A 316 39.62 -3.04 -33.75
N SER A 317 39.76 -2.09 -32.83
CA SER A 317 40.99 -1.73 -32.11
C SER A 317 40.98 -1.99 -30.59
N GLU A 318 39.86 -2.31 -29.94
CA GLU A 318 39.72 -2.11 -28.48
C GLU A 318 38.69 -3.03 -27.75
N SER A 319 38.80 -3.13 -26.42
CA SER A 319 37.97 -4.00 -25.54
C SER A 319 36.54 -3.49 -25.25
N SER A 320 35.60 -4.42 -25.03
CA SER A 320 34.17 -4.15 -24.78
C SER A 320 33.92 -3.46 -23.43
N LEU A 321 32.77 -2.79 -23.30
CA LEU A 321 32.38 -2.09 -22.06
C LEU A 321 32.32 -3.03 -20.85
N ALA A 322 31.72 -4.23 -20.99
CA ALA A 322 31.65 -5.23 -19.93
C ALA A 322 33.04 -5.73 -19.51
N GLN A 323 33.91 -6.03 -20.47
CA GLN A 323 35.29 -6.44 -20.19
C GLN A 323 36.06 -5.33 -19.48
N ARG A 324 35.90 -4.07 -19.90
CA ARG A 324 36.58 -2.91 -19.29
C ARG A 324 36.11 -2.64 -17.86
N LEU A 325 34.83 -2.85 -17.54
CA LEU A 325 34.35 -2.77 -16.15
C LEU A 325 35.02 -3.83 -15.27
N VAL A 326 35.15 -5.06 -15.77
CA VAL A 326 35.84 -6.13 -15.06
C VAL A 326 37.33 -5.83 -14.92
N ALA A 327 37.96 -5.33 -15.99
CA ALA A 327 39.36 -4.89 -15.96
C ALA A 327 39.61 -3.73 -14.98
N ALA A 328 38.61 -2.87 -14.77
CA ALA A 328 38.66 -1.77 -13.81
C ALA A 328 38.34 -2.19 -12.36
N GLY A 329 38.01 -3.47 -12.11
CA GLY A 329 37.90 -4.03 -10.75
C GLY A 329 36.51 -4.54 -10.34
N VAL A 330 35.51 -4.54 -11.24
CA VAL A 330 34.21 -5.18 -10.95
C VAL A 330 34.35 -6.71 -11.03
N PRO A 331 33.98 -7.49 -9.99
CA PRO A 331 34.21 -8.94 -9.99
C PRO A 331 33.55 -9.71 -11.16
N VAL A 332 32.30 -9.38 -11.47
CA VAL A 332 31.51 -10.00 -12.55
C VAL A 332 30.74 -8.94 -13.32
N ALA A 333 30.82 -9.00 -14.65
CA ALA A 333 29.96 -8.20 -15.53
C ALA A 333 29.27 -9.09 -16.58
N ILE A 334 27.96 -8.90 -16.73
CA ILE A 334 27.17 -9.52 -17.79
C ILE A 334 26.84 -8.43 -18.81
N GLY A 335 27.32 -8.59 -20.04
CA GLY A 335 27.06 -7.67 -21.15
C GLY A 335 26.27 -8.32 -22.27
N MET A 336 25.89 -7.52 -23.28
CA MET A 336 25.12 -7.97 -24.44
C MET A 336 25.94 -7.80 -25.73
N ALA A 337 26.08 -8.88 -26.51
CA ALA A 337 26.85 -8.88 -27.76
C ALA A 337 26.23 -7.97 -28.83
N TYR A 338 24.89 -7.94 -28.90
CA TYR A 338 24.09 -7.06 -29.76
C TYR A 338 22.96 -6.44 -28.95
N SER A 339 22.18 -5.54 -29.58
CA SER A 339 21.03 -4.89 -28.94
C SER A 339 19.96 -5.91 -28.50
N VAL A 340 19.59 -5.89 -27.21
CA VAL A 340 18.56 -6.79 -26.67
C VAL A 340 17.17 -6.19 -26.93
N THR A 341 16.29 -7.00 -27.52
CA THR A 341 14.90 -6.59 -27.75
C THR A 341 14.08 -6.55 -26.47
N VAL A 342 12.98 -5.80 -26.49
CA VAL A 342 12.06 -5.74 -25.34
C VAL A 342 11.51 -7.11 -24.98
N SER A 343 11.12 -7.88 -26.00
CA SER A 343 10.59 -9.24 -25.82
C SER A 343 11.64 -10.23 -25.32
N ALA A 344 12.88 -10.13 -25.77
CA ALA A 344 13.99 -10.97 -25.28
C ALA A 344 14.31 -10.68 -23.81
N ALA A 345 14.41 -9.40 -23.42
CA ALA A 345 14.65 -9.01 -22.03
C ALA A 345 13.51 -9.45 -21.10
N GLN A 346 12.25 -9.34 -21.54
CA GLN A 346 11.07 -9.81 -20.82
C GLN A 346 11.07 -11.32 -20.56
N LEU A 347 11.71 -12.11 -21.42
CA LEU A 347 11.85 -13.56 -21.26
C LEU A 347 13.05 -13.90 -20.37
N ALA A 348 14.22 -13.38 -20.71
CA ALA A 348 15.50 -13.80 -20.13
C ALA A 348 15.75 -13.22 -18.74
N MET A 349 15.43 -11.94 -18.51
CA MET A 349 15.80 -11.25 -17.26
C MET A 349 15.05 -11.82 -16.04
N PRO A 350 13.72 -12.04 -16.07
CA PRO A 350 13.03 -12.68 -14.95
C PRO A 350 13.65 -14.00 -14.52
N LEU A 351 14.06 -14.83 -15.48
CA LEU A 351 14.66 -16.14 -15.21
C LEU A 351 16.08 -16.02 -14.68
N LEU A 352 16.89 -15.11 -15.25
CA LEU A 352 18.22 -14.78 -14.75
C LEU A 352 18.14 -14.41 -13.26
N TYR A 353 17.29 -13.46 -12.90
CA TYR A 353 17.19 -13.01 -11.51
C TYR A 353 16.47 -14.00 -10.60
N ALA A 354 15.46 -14.73 -11.08
CA ALA A 354 14.82 -15.79 -10.30
C ALA A 354 15.82 -16.88 -9.89
N ALA A 355 16.71 -17.30 -10.81
CA ALA A 355 17.79 -18.24 -10.48
C ALA A 355 18.72 -17.67 -9.38
N LEU A 356 19.06 -16.37 -9.44
CA LEU A 356 19.87 -15.73 -8.37
C LEU A 356 19.17 -15.74 -7.01
N THR A 357 17.83 -15.69 -6.95
CA THR A 357 17.09 -15.77 -5.68
C THR A 357 17.17 -17.13 -5.01
N GLN A 358 17.44 -18.20 -5.77
CA GLN A 358 17.52 -19.56 -5.26
C GLN A 358 18.90 -19.86 -4.64
N GLY A 359 19.85 -18.92 -4.74
CA GLY A 359 21.24 -19.11 -4.30
C GLY A 359 22.09 -19.90 -5.31
N ASP A 360 21.60 -20.03 -6.54
CA ASP A 360 22.30 -20.72 -7.62
C ASP A 360 23.54 -19.94 -8.10
N ASP A 361 24.45 -20.65 -8.76
CA ASP A 361 25.61 -20.08 -9.43
C ASP A 361 25.18 -19.09 -10.53
N LEU A 362 25.82 -17.91 -10.59
CA LEU A 362 25.62 -16.89 -11.63
C LEU A 362 25.77 -17.47 -13.05
N ILE A 363 26.67 -18.44 -13.21
CA ILE A 363 26.91 -19.13 -14.48
C ILE A 363 25.65 -19.92 -14.90
N GLY A 364 25.06 -20.65 -13.96
CA GLY A 364 23.81 -21.38 -14.16
C GLY A 364 22.63 -20.45 -14.45
N ALA A 365 22.57 -19.29 -13.77
CA ALA A 365 21.54 -18.28 -14.01
C ALA A 365 21.61 -17.72 -15.45
N VAL A 366 22.80 -17.40 -15.95
CA VAL A 366 23.00 -16.96 -17.35
C VAL A 366 22.66 -18.08 -18.33
N GLN A 367 23.03 -19.33 -18.02
CA GLN A 367 22.67 -20.48 -18.85
C GLN A 367 21.16 -20.67 -18.95
N ALA A 368 20.42 -20.54 -17.84
CA ALA A 368 18.97 -20.60 -17.81
C ALA A 368 18.34 -19.48 -18.66
N ALA A 369 18.87 -18.26 -18.56
CA ALA A 369 18.45 -17.13 -19.40
C ALA A 369 18.66 -17.43 -20.90
N ARG A 370 19.86 -17.92 -21.30
CA ARG A 370 20.15 -18.32 -22.69
C ARG A 370 19.23 -19.43 -23.17
N ARG A 371 18.96 -20.44 -22.34
CA ARG A 371 18.06 -21.55 -22.67
C ARG A 371 16.64 -21.07 -22.91
N SER A 372 16.16 -20.11 -22.13
CA SER A 372 14.82 -19.54 -22.32
C SER A 372 14.67 -18.83 -23.67
N LEU A 373 15.72 -18.12 -24.10
CA LEU A 373 15.77 -17.45 -25.40
C LEU A 373 15.78 -18.47 -26.54
N PHE A 374 16.50 -19.59 -26.38
CA PHE A 374 16.54 -20.68 -27.36
C PHE A 374 15.23 -21.46 -27.46
N ASP A 375 14.61 -21.80 -26.32
CA ASP A 375 13.39 -22.60 -26.26
C ASP A 375 12.17 -21.80 -26.79
N ALA A 376 12.17 -20.48 -26.59
CA ALA A 376 11.15 -19.56 -27.11
C ALA A 376 11.79 -18.52 -28.03
N LYS A 377 11.87 -18.81 -29.34
CA LYS A 377 12.53 -17.96 -30.34
C LYS A 377 11.71 -16.76 -30.82
N GLY A 378 10.39 -16.82 -30.69
CA GLY A 378 9.48 -15.77 -31.19
C GLY A 378 9.75 -14.40 -30.55
N ARG A 379 10.08 -13.41 -31.38
CA ARG A 379 10.29 -12.00 -31.03
C ARG A 379 9.26 -11.13 -31.71
N ARG A 380 8.80 -10.14 -30.95
CA ARG A 380 7.86 -9.14 -31.45
C ARG A 380 8.63 -8.05 -32.18
N ALA A 381 8.49 -8.02 -33.50
CA ALA A 381 9.10 -7.07 -34.41
C ALA A 381 8.18 -5.87 -34.68
N TYR A 382 8.69 -4.89 -35.43
CA TYR A 382 7.86 -3.80 -35.95
C TYR A 382 6.72 -4.35 -36.81
N PHE A 383 5.63 -3.59 -36.90
CA PHE A 383 4.39 -4.01 -37.58
C PHE A 383 3.75 -5.26 -36.97
N ASP A 384 4.10 -5.53 -35.71
CA ASP A 384 3.54 -6.61 -34.90
C ASP A 384 3.76 -8.02 -35.45
N GLN A 385 4.84 -8.19 -36.21
CA GLN A 385 5.21 -9.51 -36.70
C GLN A 385 5.93 -10.31 -35.61
N GLN A 386 5.62 -11.60 -35.54
CA GLN A 386 6.40 -12.58 -34.80
C GLN A 386 7.45 -13.15 -35.74
N LEU A 387 8.72 -13.04 -35.35
CA LEU A 387 9.84 -13.67 -36.05
C LEU A 387 10.68 -14.48 -35.07
N ASP A 388 11.21 -15.61 -35.51
CA ASP A 388 12.12 -16.39 -34.70
C ASP A 388 13.53 -15.77 -34.76
N LEU A 389 14.19 -15.66 -33.61
CA LEU A 389 15.52 -15.07 -33.51
C LEU A 389 16.45 -15.98 -32.70
N GLU A 390 17.64 -16.24 -33.24
CA GLU A 390 18.69 -17.05 -32.60
C GLU A 390 19.48 -16.26 -31.52
N ASP A 391 18.79 -15.60 -30.58
CA ASP A 391 19.37 -14.60 -29.67
C ASP A 391 19.87 -15.12 -28.31
N TRP A 392 20.02 -16.44 -28.14
CA TRP A 392 20.70 -17.00 -26.96
C TRP A 392 22.17 -16.60 -26.85
N VAL A 393 22.78 -16.15 -27.96
CA VAL A 393 24.17 -15.69 -28.01
C VAL A 393 24.38 -14.33 -27.36
N LEU A 394 23.29 -13.58 -27.08
CA LEU A 394 23.38 -12.19 -26.62
C LEU A 394 24.03 -12.02 -25.25
N PRO A 395 23.61 -12.72 -24.18
CA PRO A 395 24.20 -12.52 -22.86
C PRO A 395 25.62 -13.08 -22.84
N VAL A 396 26.62 -12.26 -22.50
CA VAL A 396 28.04 -12.63 -22.40
C VAL A 396 28.54 -12.43 -20.98
N PHE A 397 29.19 -13.44 -20.41
CA PHE A 397 29.64 -13.45 -19.01
C PHE A 397 31.14 -13.20 -18.88
N PHE A 398 31.52 -12.09 -18.25
CA PHE A 398 32.90 -11.77 -17.89
C PHE A 398 33.11 -11.84 -16.38
N SER A 399 34.27 -12.35 -15.97
CA SER A 399 34.66 -12.44 -14.56
C SER A 399 36.14 -12.17 -14.35
N GLN A 400 36.48 -11.60 -13.19
CA GLN A 400 37.85 -11.54 -12.66
C GLN A 400 38.03 -12.53 -11.50
N GLN A 401 36.96 -12.80 -10.75
CA GLN A 401 36.89 -13.80 -9.69
C GLN A 401 35.51 -14.46 -9.67
N ASP A 402 35.41 -15.63 -9.03
CA ASP A 402 34.15 -16.37 -8.93
C ASP A 402 33.29 -15.76 -7.82
N VAL A 403 32.03 -15.48 -8.12
CA VAL A 403 31.07 -14.87 -7.17
C VAL A 403 29.90 -15.82 -6.95
N ARG A 404 29.56 -16.08 -5.69
CA ARG A 404 28.35 -16.80 -5.29
C ARG A 404 27.48 -15.93 -4.41
N LEU A 405 26.21 -15.78 -4.79
CA LEU A 405 25.23 -14.95 -4.07
C LEU A 405 24.40 -15.82 -3.12
N ALA A 406 25.05 -16.43 -2.12
CA ALA A 406 24.31 -17.18 -1.10
C ALA A 406 23.48 -16.23 -0.22
N LEU A 407 22.24 -16.62 0.09
CA LEU A 407 21.34 -15.87 0.98
C LEU A 407 21.23 -16.58 2.34
N ALA A 408 21.37 -15.82 3.43
CA ALA A 408 21.14 -16.27 4.79
C ALA A 408 19.63 -16.34 5.12
N ASP A 409 19.26 -17.14 6.12
CA ASP A 409 17.88 -17.16 6.62
C ASP A 409 17.54 -15.85 7.37
N MET A 410 16.30 -15.37 7.22
CA MET A 410 15.83 -14.20 7.96
C MET A 410 15.59 -14.53 9.43
N SER A 411 15.89 -13.58 10.32
CA SER A 411 15.34 -13.60 11.68
C SER A 411 13.84 -13.30 11.68
N VAL A 412 13.12 -13.72 12.71
CA VAL A 412 11.68 -13.42 12.87
C VAL A 412 11.40 -11.92 12.80
N GLU A 413 12.30 -11.09 13.33
CA GLU A 413 12.15 -9.63 13.28
C GLU A 413 12.31 -9.07 11.86
N GLN A 414 13.26 -9.60 11.10
CA GLN A 414 13.48 -9.22 9.70
C GLN A 414 12.30 -9.67 8.83
N GLU A 415 11.79 -10.88 9.05
CA GLU A 415 10.63 -11.41 8.37
C GLU A 415 9.38 -10.56 8.65
N ASN A 416 9.11 -10.23 9.92
CA ASN A 416 7.99 -9.35 10.27
C ASN A 416 8.11 -7.98 9.61
N ARG A 417 9.30 -7.36 9.62
CA ARG A 417 9.53 -6.07 8.94
C ARG A 417 9.29 -6.16 7.43
N PHE A 418 9.72 -7.25 6.80
CA PHE A 418 9.48 -7.50 5.38
C PHE A 418 7.98 -7.66 5.08
N LEU A 419 7.27 -8.49 5.87
CA LEU A 419 5.84 -8.73 5.71
C LEU A 419 5.00 -7.47 5.98
N GLU A 420 5.38 -6.66 6.97
CA GLU A 420 4.74 -5.37 7.24
C GLU A 420 4.93 -4.38 6.08
N TYR A 421 6.12 -4.35 5.47
CA TYR A 421 6.35 -3.55 4.27
C TYR A 421 5.47 -4.03 3.11
N GLU A 422 5.47 -5.33 2.82
CA GLU A 422 4.65 -5.92 1.75
C GLU A 422 3.15 -5.66 1.97
N ALA A 423 2.66 -5.74 3.21
CA ALA A 423 1.27 -5.48 3.54
C ALA A 423 0.84 -4.01 3.36
N ARG A 424 1.79 -3.05 3.42
CA ARG A 424 1.52 -1.62 3.23
C ARG A 424 1.52 -1.19 1.75
N VAL A 425 2.14 -1.97 0.87
CA VAL A 425 2.20 -1.66 -0.56
C VAL A 425 0.82 -1.87 -1.18
N ARG A 426 0.29 -0.84 -1.86
CA ARG A 426 -1.01 -0.94 -2.53
C ARG A 426 -1.00 -2.02 -3.62
N ASP A 427 -2.19 -2.56 -3.94
CA ASP A 427 -2.36 -3.42 -5.11
C ASP A 427 -2.04 -2.67 -6.41
N GLU A 428 -1.44 -3.38 -7.37
CA GLU A 428 -1.21 -2.86 -8.71
C GLU A 428 -2.54 -2.48 -9.39
N PRO A 429 -2.66 -1.26 -9.95
CA PRO A 429 -3.81 -0.88 -10.75
C PRO A 429 -3.93 -1.78 -11.98
N ARG A 430 -5.12 -2.35 -12.21
CA ARG A 430 -5.40 -3.19 -13.38
C ARG A 430 -6.44 -2.52 -14.29
N PRO A 431 -6.01 -1.69 -15.27
CA PRO A 431 -6.89 -1.18 -16.31
C PRO A 431 -7.47 -2.32 -17.14
N GLU A 432 -8.59 -2.09 -17.82
CA GLU A 432 -9.32 -3.12 -18.58
C GLU A 432 -8.45 -3.86 -19.60
N TYR A 433 -7.63 -3.12 -20.35
CA TYR A 433 -6.72 -3.63 -21.38
C TYR A 433 -5.26 -3.70 -20.88
N GLY A 434 -5.06 -3.66 -19.56
CA GLY A 434 -3.74 -3.54 -18.94
C GLY A 434 -3.18 -2.11 -18.96
N PHE A 435 -2.12 -1.88 -18.19
CA PHE A 435 -1.35 -0.64 -18.25
C PHE A 435 -0.32 -0.74 -19.37
N VAL A 436 -0.55 -0.01 -20.46
CA VAL A 436 0.23 -0.09 -21.70
C VAL A 436 1.06 1.19 -21.90
N GLY A 437 2.37 1.03 -22.12
CA GLY A 437 3.30 2.14 -22.37
C GLY A 437 3.42 3.11 -21.20
N ARG A 438 3.57 4.41 -21.52
CA ARG A 438 3.70 5.54 -20.57
C ARG A 438 5.01 5.61 -19.81
N ASP A 439 5.98 4.77 -20.15
CA ASP A 439 7.31 4.85 -19.53
C ASP A 439 7.86 6.26 -19.72
N LEU A 440 8.08 6.72 -20.95
CA LEU A 440 8.61 8.07 -21.26
C LEU A 440 7.91 9.21 -20.50
N ASP A 441 6.62 9.06 -20.22
CA ASP A 441 5.86 10.03 -19.45
C ASP A 441 6.19 9.97 -17.94
N ILE A 442 6.37 8.77 -17.37
CA ILE A 442 6.80 8.58 -15.99
C ILE A 442 8.18 9.18 -15.75
N LEU A 443 9.15 9.00 -16.65
CA LEU A 443 10.51 9.56 -16.50
C LEU A 443 10.49 11.07 -16.62
N ALA A 444 9.70 11.61 -17.56
CA ALA A 444 9.54 13.05 -17.65
C ALA A 444 8.94 13.64 -16.35
N ILE A 445 7.98 12.94 -15.73
CA ILE A 445 7.42 13.31 -14.43
C ILE A 445 8.46 13.21 -13.31
N GLU A 446 9.19 12.09 -13.22
CA GLU A 446 10.24 11.87 -12.21
C GLU A 446 11.36 12.92 -12.36
N ARG A 447 11.80 13.22 -13.59
CA ARG A 447 12.82 14.24 -13.92
C ARG A 447 12.42 15.63 -13.40
N ARG A 448 11.18 16.04 -13.69
CA ARG A 448 10.64 17.36 -13.29
C ARG A 448 10.42 17.53 -11.80
N LEU A 449 10.36 16.43 -11.05
CA LEU A 449 10.12 16.41 -9.60
C LEU A 449 11.37 16.10 -8.76
N LEU A 450 12.38 15.45 -9.33
CA LEU A 450 13.48 14.88 -8.54
C LEU A 450 14.85 15.44 -8.87
N ILE A 451 15.02 16.09 -10.03
CA ILE A 451 16.31 16.71 -10.36
C ILE A 451 16.52 17.99 -9.56
N ARG A 452 15.52 18.88 -9.55
CA ARG A 452 15.63 20.15 -8.85
C ARG A 452 15.03 20.03 -7.46
N ASP A 453 15.85 20.27 -6.43
CA ASP A 453 15.42 20.20 -5.03
C ASP A 453 14.36 21.27 -4.65
N ASP A 454 14.16 22.30 -5.48
CA ASP A 454 13.13 23.34 -5.29
C ASP A 454 11.72 22.93 -5.79
N ARG A 455 11.59 21.80 -6.49
CA ARG A 455 10.34 21.35 -7.10
C ARG A 455 9.90 20.00 -6.54
N ASN A 456 8.83 19.99 -5.75
CA ASN A 456 8.19 18.75 -5.27
C ASN A 456 6.72 18.63 -5.70
N MET A 457 6.25 19.49 -6.61
CA MET A 457 4.86 19.53 -7.07
C MET A 457 4.77 19.61 -8.60
N LEU A 458 3.80 18.92 -9.18
CA LEU A 458 3.58 18.89 -10.63
C LEU A 458 2.08 18.81 -10.97
N LEU A 459 1.65 19.64 -11.92
CA LEU A 459 0.36 19.51 -12.59
C LEU A 459 0.49 18.53 -13.77
N VAL A 460 -0.22 17.41 -13.74
CA VAL A 460 -0.40 16.51 -14.87
C VAL A 460 -1.69 16.90 -15.60
N ARG A 461 -1.52 17.67 -16.67
CA ARG A 461 -2.62 18.16 -17.51
C ARG A 461 -2.88 17.20 -18.67
N GLY A 462 -4.12 17.07 -19.12
CA GLY A 462 -4.42 16.31 -20.33
C GLY A 462 -5.91 16.18 -20.62
N MET A 463 -6.26 15.72 -21.81
CA MET A 463 -7.64 15.52 -22.24
C MET A 463 -8.37 14.48 -21.35
N VAL A 464 -9.70 14.57 -21.29
CA VAL A 464 -10.57 13.48 -20.84
C VAL A 464 -10.22 12.20 -21.62
N GLY A 465 -9.98 11.09 -20.93
CA GLY A 465 -9.68 9.82 -21.59
C GLY A 465 -8.22 9.62 -22.02
N ALA A 466 -7.33 10.59 -21.79
CA ALA A 466 -5.90 10.42 -22.05
C ALA A 466 -5.22 9.38 -21.13
N GLY A 467 -5.88 8.98 -20.04
CA GLY A 467 -5.36 8.01 -19.06
C GLY A 467 -4.70 8.64 -17.84
N LYS A 468 -4.95 9.92 -17.52
CA LYS A 468 -4.37 10.63 -16.37
C LYS A 468 -4.56 9.89 -15.05
N SER A 469 -5.81 9.62 -14.65
CA SER A 469 -6.10 8.91 -13.40
C SER A 469 -5.49 7.51 -13.37
N THR A 470 -5.38 6.86 -14.53
CA THR A 470 -4.71 5.55 -14.67
C THR A 470 -3.20 5.68 -14.44
N LEU A 471 -2.55 6.67 -15.05
CA LEU A 471 -1.14 6.99 -14.87
C LEU A 471 -0.83 7.37 -13.43
N LEU A 472 -1.60 8.27 -12.82
CA LEU A 472 -1.40 8.72 -11.44
C LEU A 472 -1.53 7.57 -10.44
N ARG A 473 -2.51 6.66 -10.62
CA ARG A 473 -2.62 5.45 -9.79
C ARG A 473 -1.42 4.53 -9.97
N HIS A 474 -0.97 4.36 -11.22
CA HIS A 474 0.20 3.56 -11.52
C HIS A 474 1.47 4.16 -10.90
N LEU A 475 1.67 5.47 -10.98
CA LEU A 475 2.77 6.18 -10.32
C LEU A 475 2.75 5.96 -8.80
N GLY A 476 1.60 6.12 -8.15
CA GLY A 476 1.51 5.90 -6.70
C GLY A 476 1.89 4.49 -6.31
N TRP A 477 1.33 3.48 -6.98
CA TRP A 477 1.69 2.09 -6.77
C TRP A 477 3.18 1.84 -7.04
N TRP A 478 3.67 2.28 -8.19
CA TRP A 478 5.02 2.05 -8.66
C TRP A 478 6.06 2.68 -7.73
N TRP A 479 5.87 3.96 -7.37
CA TRP A 479 6.76 4.70 -6.49
C TRP A 479 6.78 4.14 -5.07
N GLN A 480 5.66 3.60 -4.58
CA GLN A 480 5.63 2.93 -3.28
C GLN A 480 6.35 1.58 -3.32
N ARG A 481 6.08 0.78 -4.36
CA ARG A 481 6.68 -0.56 -4.53
C ARG A 481 8.19 -0.53 -4.68
N THR A 482 8.72 0.55 -5.22
CA THR A 482 10.15 0.71 -5.53
C THR A 482 10.84 1.72 -4.60
N GLY A 483 10.22 2.00 -3.44
CA GLY A 483 10.83 2.75 -2.36
C GLY A 483 11.03 4.25 -2.59
N LEU A 484 10.47 4.86 -3.66
CA LEU A 484 10.54 6.31 -3.83
C LEU A 484 9.66 7.01 -2.80
N VAL A 485 8.47 6.50 -2.54
CA VAL A 485 7.56 7.05 -1.52
C VAL A 485 7.19 5.98 -0.51
N GLU A 486 7.01 6.36 0.74
CA GLU A 486 6.66 5.40 1.79
C GLU A 486 5.16 5.06 1.79
N MET A 487 4.34 6.06 1.45
CA MET A 487 2.89 5.98 1.49
C MET A 487 2.27 6.90 0.44
N VAL A 488 1.09 6.51 -0.05
CA VAL A 488 0.33 7.26 -1.05
C VAL A 488 -1.00 7.69 -0.45
N PHE A 489 -1.26 9.00 -0.49
CA PHE A 489 -2.53 9.62 -0.15
C PHE A 489 -3.25 10.04 -1.43
N TRP A 490 -4.48 9.58 -1.61
CA TRP A 490 -5.22 9.75 -2.85
C TRP A 490 -6.56 10.47 -2.61
N PHE A 491 -6.68 11.66 -3.16
CA PHE A 491 -7.84 12.54 -3.03
C PHE A 491 -8.44 12.82 -4.41
N SER A 492 -9.43 12.03 -4.81
CA SER A 492 -10.15 12.25 -6.08
C SER A 492 -11.38 13.12 -5.87
N TYR A 493 -11.50 14.18 -6.68
CA TYR A 493 -12.62 15.11 -6.67
C TYR A 493 -13.78 14.71 -7.60
N GLU A 494 -13.69 13.54 -8.24
CA GLU A 494 -14.77 12.99 -9.08
C GLU A 494 -16.00 12.59 -8.26
N GLN A 495 -15.79 12.10 -7.04
CA GLN A 495 -16.84 11.46 -6.21
C GLN A 495 -17.21 12.27 -4.96
N ARG A 496 -16.31 13.16 -4.50
CA ARG A 496 -16.53 14.05 -3.36
C ARG A 496 -15.65 15.29 -3.40
N ALA A 497 -16.05 16.35 -2.70
CA ALA A 497 -15.21 17.52 -2.49
C ALA A 497 -14.39 17.33 -1.20
N TRP A 498 -13.07 17.23 -1.30
CA TRP A 498 -12.20 17.09 -0.13
C TRP A 498 -11.80 18.46 0.43
N THR A 499 -12.10 18.71 1.70
CA THR A 499 -11.62 19.89 2.42
C THR A 499 -10.20 19.67 2.97
N VAL A 500 -9.51 20.74 3.37
CA VAL A 500 -8.19 20.61 4.02
C VAL A 500 -8.30 19.79 5.29
N ASP A 501 -9.34 20.02 6.09
CA ASP A 501 -9.55 19.31 7.36
C ASP A 501 -9.70 17.81 7.12
N GLU A 502 -10.49 17.40 6.11
CA GLU A 502 -10.64 15.98 5.75
C GLU A 502 -9.33 15.36 5.22
N ILE A 503 -8.57 16.11 4.41
CA ILE A 503 -7.26 15.66 3.91
C ILE A 503 -6.30 15.46 5.09
N VAL A 504 -6.23 16.44 5.98
CA VAL A 504 -5.36 16.47 7.16
C VAL A 504 -5.74 15.35 8.14
N GLU A 505 -7.02 15.15 8.43
CA GLU A 505 -7.54 14.05 9.25
C GLU A 505 -7.25 12.68 8.62
N THR A 506 -7.41 12.54 7.30
CA THR A 506 -7.08 11.28 6.61
C THR A 506 -5.59 10.98 6.71
N ILE A 507 -4.72 11.98 6.50
CA ILE A 507 -3.27 11.82 6.59
C ILE A 507 -2.85 11.54 8.05
N ALA A 508 -3.40 12.26 9.03
CA ALA A 508 -3.22 11.98 10.45
C ALA A 508 -3.66 10.54 10.78
N GLY A 509 -4.73 10.10 10.12
CA GLY A 509 -5.32 8.76 10.07
C GLY A 509 -4.35 7.62 9.77
N ASP A 510 -3.29 7.90 9.02
CA ASP A 510 -2.30 6.90 8.62
C ASP A 510 -0.90 7.19 9.16
N LEU A 511 -0.57 8.46 9.43
CA LEU A 511 0.77 8.87 9.87
C LEU A 511 0.96 8.92 11.39
N LEU A 512 -0.07 9.26 12.14
CA LEU A 512 0.01 9.37 13.60
C LEU A 512 -0.36 8.04 14.25
N GLY A 513 0.41 7.62 15.25
CA GLY A 513 -0.03 6.55 16.17
C GLY A 513 -1.33 6.95 16.87
N ARG A 514 -2.06 5.98 17.44
CA ARG A 514 -3.37 6.27 18.06
C ARG A 514 -3.26 7.35 19.15
N VAL A 515 -2.20 7.35 19.97
CA VAL A 515 -1.90 8.40 20.97
C VAL A 515 -1.76 9.76 20.33
N GLU A 516 -0.87 9.81 19.33
CA GLU A 516 -0.43 11.05 18.77
C GLU A 516 -1.60 11.70 18.06
N ARG A 517 -2.50 10.89 17.49
CA ARG A 517 -3.74 11.33 16.89
C ARG A 517 -4.74 11.87 17.89
N VAL A 518 -4.91 11.24 19.06
CA VAL A 518 -5.81 11.75 20.11
C VAL A 518 -5.30 13.10 20.61
N ARG A 519 -4.02 13.22 21.00
CA ARG A 519 -3.43 14.50 21.43
C ARG A 519 -3.49 15.55 20.32
N TRP A 520 -3.19 15.14 19.09
CA TRP A 520 -3.31 16.01 17.94
C TRP A 520 -4.75 16.48 17.72
N ALA A 521 -5.76 15.62 17.90
CA ALA A 521 -7.16 15.96 17.71
C ALA A 521 -7.74 16.82 18.86
N GLU A 522 -7.37 16.53 20.11
CA GLU A 522 -7.99 17.10 21.32
C GLU A 522 -7.21 18.29 21.90
N GLU A 523 -5.88 18.30 21.80
CA GLU A 523 -5.03 19.32 22.43
C GLU A 523 -4.63 20.45 21.47
N LEU A 524 -4.67 20.21 20.15
CA LEU A 524 -4.23 21.18 19.16
C LEU A 524 -5.39 21.92 18.47
N THR A 525 -5.22 23.23 18.28
CA THR A 525 -6.11 24.03 17.43
C THR A 525 -6.07 23.53 15.98
N GLU A 526 -7.11 23.81 15.18
CA GLU A 526 -7.19 23.43 13.75
C GLU A 526 -5.94 23.86 12.95
N THR A 527 -5.44 25.07 13.21
CA THR A 527 -4.21 25.59 12.62
C THR A 527 -2.99 24.77 13.05
N ALA A 528 -2.81 24.53 14.36
CA ALA A 528 -1.69 23.76 14.88
C ALA A 528 -1.71 22.30 14.42
N ARG A 529 -2.91 21.72 14.25
CA ARG A 529 -3.15 20.40 13.66
C ARG A 529 -2.63 20.33 12.24
N THR A 530 -3.04 21.27 11.41
CA THR A 530 -2.59 21.38 10.01
C THR A 530 -1.07 21.56 9.93
N GLU A 531 -0.50 22.46 10.74
CA GLU A 531 0.94 22.70 10.80
C GLU A 531 1.74 21.46 11.24
N ARG A 532 1.21 20.65 12.17
CA ARG A 532 1.84 19.39 12.57
C ARG A 532 1.89 18.40 11.42
N ILE A 533 0.78 18.22 10.68
CA ILE A 533 0.75 17.34 9.52
C ILE A 533 1.65 17.86 8.41
N VAL A 534 1.65 19.17 8.13
CA VAL A 534 2.59 19.79 7.18
C VAL A 534 4.04 19.48 7.57
N ARG A 535 4.43 19.60 8.85
CA ARG A 535 5.78 19.25 9.30
C ARG A 535 6.14 17.79 9.04
N LEU A 536 5.22 16.86 9.30
CA LEU A 536 5.42 15.43 9.03
C LEU A 536 5.56 15.13 7.54
N LEU A 537 4.70 15.73 6.71
CA LEU A 537 4.75 15.61 5.26
C LEU A 537 6.03 16.23 4.69
N ARG A 538 6.53 17.33 5.26
CA ARG A 538 7.81 17.92 4.83
C ARG A 538 9.01 17.05 5.19
N ALA A 539 8.96 16.31 6.29
CA ALA A 539 10.08 15.52 6.83
C ALA A 539 10.31 14.18 6.11
N ARG A 540 9.25 13.55 5.59
CA ARG A 540 9.30 12.22 4.95
C ARG A 540 8.76 12.28 3.52
N ARG A 541 9.15 11.31 2.70
CA ARG A 541 8.80 11.28 1.27
C ARG A 541 7.52 10.46 1.09
N TYR A 542 6.38 11.14 1.09
CA TYR A 542 5.08 10.56 0.73
C TYR A 542 4.66 11.03 -0.67
N LEU A 543 3.60 10.42 -1.22
CA LEU A 543 2.91 10.93 -2.39
C LEU A 543 1.52 11.44 -2.01
N LEU A 544 1.23 12.69 -2.37
CA LEU A 544 -0.09 13.29 -2.28
C LEU A 544 -0.65 13.47 -3.70
N VAL A 545 -1.75 12.80 -4.02
CA VAL A 545 -2.41 12.94 -5.33
C VAL A 545 -3.76 13.63 -5.18
N LEU A 546 -3.95 14.73 -5.91
CA LEU A 546 -5.24 15.37 -6.12
C LEU A 546 -5.69 15.10 -7.54
N ASP A 547 -6.68 14.23 -7.75
CA ASP A 547 -7.16 13.85 -9.07
C ASP A 547 -8.51 14.50 -9.40
N ASN A 548 -8.72 14.85 -10.68
CA ASN A 548 -9.87 15.59 -11.19
C ASN A 548 -10.07 16.96 -10.54
N ALA A 549 -8.99 17.71 -10.34
CA ALA A 549 -8.97 19.00 -9.65
C ALA A 549 -9.87 20.07 -10.32
N GLU A 550 -10.18 19.93 -11.61
CA GLU A 550 -11.10 20.82 -12.32
C GLU A 550 -12.50 20.87 -11.68
N SER A 551 -12.87 19.81 -10.95
CA SER A 551 -14.17 19.69 -10.27
C SER A 551 -14.31 20.68 -9.12
N VAL A 552 -13.18 21.15 -8.56
CA VAL A 552 -13.11 22.06 -7.41
C VAL A 552 -13.61 23.47 -7.76
N THR A 553 -13.39 23.91 -9.00
CA THR A 553 -13.77 25.24 -9.48
C THR A 553 -15.06 25.28 -10.28
N ALA A 554 -15.68 24.12 -10.54
CA ALA A 554 -16.95 24.04 -11.25
C ALA A 554 -18.05 24.84 -10.54
N ALA A 555 -18.99 25.40 -11.29
CA ALA A 555 -20.15 26.06 -10.71
C ALA A 555 -20.92 25.07 -9.81
N PRO A 556 -21.29 25.42 -8.55
CA PRO A 556 -21.96 24.50 -7.62
C PRO A 556 -23.28 23.91 -8.14
N ALA A 557 -23.91 24.57 -9.11
CA ALA A 557 -25.12 24.11 -9.78
C ALA A 557 -24.87 23.00 -10.83
N ALA A 558 -23.64 22.82 -11.30
CA ALA A 558 -23.28 21.89 -12.38
C ALA A 558 -22.63 20.58 -11.87
N ILE A 559 -21.89 20.62 -10.76
CA ILE A 559 -21.23 19.44 -10.16
C ILE A 559 -21.37 19.52 -8.62
N PRO A 560 -21.89 18.48 -7.93
CA PRO A 560 -22.07 18.48 -6.47
C PRO A 560 -20.80 18.53 -5.61
N HIS A 561 -19.61 18.66 -6.21
CA HIS A 561 -18.30 18.48 -5.57
C HIS A 561 -17.39 19.72 -5.66
N ALA A 562 -17.96 20.89 -5.95
CA ALA A 562 -17.22 22.16 -5.95
C ALA A 562 -16.90 22.62 -4.51
N LEU A 563 -15.71 23.17 -4.30
CA LEU A 563 -15.34 23.81 -3.02
C LEU A 563 -15.74 25.29 -3.03
N SER A 564 -16.08 25.82 -1.86
CA SER A 564 -16.24 27.27 -1.66
C SER A 564 -14.93 28.00 -1.93
N GLU A 565 -15.00 29.29 -2.24
CA GLU A 565 -13.80 30.10 -2.50
C GLU A 565 -12.84 30.12 -1.31
N SER A 566 -13.35 30.18 -0.08
CA SER A 566 -12.53 30.11 1.14
C SER A 566 -11.86 28.74 1.32
N ALA A 567 -12.56 27.66 1.02
CA ALA A 567 -11.99 26.31 1.07
C ALA A 567 -10.92 26.09 -0.01
N ARG A 568 -11.10 26.66 -1.21
CA ARG A 568 -10.07 26.66 -2.27
C ARG A 568 -8.80 27.39 -1.84
N HIS A 569 -8.93 28.58 -1.25
CA HIS A 569 -7.78 29.32 -0.72
C HIS A 569 -7.04 28.52 0.35
N ARG A 570 -7.77 27.94 1.33
CA ARG A 570 -7.15 27.08 2.35
C ARG A 570 -6.42 25.88 1.75
N LEU A 571 -6.98 25.25 0.72
CA LEU A 571 -6.34 24.13 0.04
C LEU A 571 -5.04 24.56 -0.68
N ALA A 572 -5.06 25.72 -1.34
CA ALA A 572 -3.86 26.28 -1.96
C ALA A 572 -2.77 26.59 -0.92
N ASP A 573 -3.15 27.09 0.25
CA ASP A 573 -2.22 27.38 1.35
C ASP A 573 -1.62 26.12 1.97
N PHE A 574 -2.45 25.12 2.24
CA PHE A 574 -2.01 23.83 2.75
C PHE A 574 -0.99 23.17 1.81
N LEU A 575 -1.29 23.15 0.50
CA LEU A 575 -0.38 22.60 -0.50
C LEU A 575 0.88 23.48 -0.61
N GLY A 576 0.75 24.80 -0.67
CA GLY A 576 1.91 25.70 -0.73
C GLY A 576 2.86 25.53 0.47
N ALA A 577 2.34 25.23 1.65
CA ALA A 577 3.15 24.94 2.84
C ALA A 577 4.02 23.67 2.70
N LEU A 578 3.75 22.79 1.73
CA LEU A 578 4.56 21.61 1.44
C LEU A 578 5.72 21.90 0.47
N GLN A 579 5.79 23.09 -0.15
CA GLN A 579 6.81 23.42 -1.14
C GLN A 579 8.24 23.35 -0.56
N GLY A 580 9.16 22.69 -1.27
CA GLY A 580 10.53 22.45 -0.79
C GLY A 580 10.63 21.44 0.37
N GLY A 581 9.55 20.72 0.68
CA GLY A 581 9.56 19.55 1.55
C GLY A 581 9.86 18.26 0.78
N ARG A 582 9.91 17.13 1.49
CA ARG A 582 10.19 15.81 0.87
C ARG A 582 8.98 15.13 0.22
N THR A 583 7.76 15.46 0.63
CA THR A 583 6.53 14.89 0.02
C THR A 583 6.35 15.39 -1.40
N LEU A 584 6.03 14.47 -2.32
CA LEU A 584 5.71 14.77 -3.71
C LEU A 584 4.21 15.01 -3.85
N VAL A 585 3.83 16.02 -4.62
CA VAL A 585 2.42 16.34 -4.90
C VAL A 585 2.13 16.27 -6.39
N LEU A 586 1.15 15.46 -6.77
CA LEU A 586 0.66 15.36 -8.14
C LEU A 586 -0.77 15.88 -8.22
N VAL A 587 -1.00 16.86 -9.09
CA VAL A 587 -2.34 17.39 -9.39
C VAL A 587 -2.75 16.89 -10.78
N GLY A 588 -3.81 16.09 -10.87
CA GLY A 588 -4.41 15.66 -12.12
C GLY A 588 -5.55 16.58 -12.52
N SER A 589 -5.47 17.19 -13.71
CA SER A 589 -6.57 18.00 -14.25
C SER A 589 -6.62 17.99 -15.77
N ARG A 590 -7.74 18.43 -16.34
CA ARG A 590 -7.84 18.86 -17.75
C ARG A 590 -7.59 20.36 -17.96
N GLU A 591 -7.78 21.16 -16.92
CA GLU A 591 -7.59 22.62 -16.93
C GLU A 591 -6.19 23.02 -16.43
N ASP A 592 -5.87 24.32 -16.52
CA ASP A 592 -4.59 24.88 -16.06
C ASP A 592 -4.51 25.12 -14.55
N GLU A 593 -5.63 24.96 -13.83
CA GLU A 593 -5.72 25.16 -12.37
C GLU A 593 -5.05 26.46 -11.89
N ARG A 594 -5.28 27.58 -12.60
CA ARG A 594 -4.64 28.89 -12.34
C ARG A 594 -4.82 29.39 -10.90
N TRP A 595 -5.92 29.01 -10.26
CA TRP A 595 -6.21 29.34 -8.86
C TRP A 595 -5.23 28.69 -7.87
N LEU A 596 -4.58 27.59 -8.26
CA LEU A 596 -3.65 26.81 -7.44
C LEU A 596 -2.19 27.06 -7.82
N ALA A 597 -1.91 27.32 -9.10
CA ALA A 597 -0.57 27.41 -9.67
C ALA A 597 0.36 28.39 -8.92
N GLY A 598 -0.11 29.61 -8.63
CA GLY A 598 0.72 30.68 -8.04
C GLY A 598 1.29 30.39 -6.64
N ARG A 599 0.77 29.39 -5.91
CA ARG A 599 1.23 29.00 -4.57
C ARG A 599 1.82 27.59 -4.50
N THR A 600 1.83 26.84 -5.61
CA THR A 600 2.16 25.40 -5.60
C THR A 600 3.14 25.01 -6.71
N PHE A 601 2.66 24.38 -7.78
CA PHE A 601 3.48 23.87 -8.88
C PHE A 601 3.98 24.96 -9.84
N GLY A 602 3.48 26.20 -9.75
CA GLY A 602 3.94 27.32 -10.59
C GLY A 602 3.82 27.00 -12.08
N ASP A 603 4.96 27.01 -12.77
CA ASP A 603 5.08 26.67 -14.19
C ASP A 603 5.33 25.16 -14.45
N ASN A 604 5.46 24.34 -13.40
CA ASN A 604 5.76 22.91 -13.49
C ASN A 604 4.52 22.12 -13.90
N THR A 605 4.23 22.12 -15.20
CA THR A 605 3.07 21.46 -15.81
C THR A 605 3.50 20.47 -16.87
N TYR A 606 3.11 19.20 -16.70
CA TYR A 606 3.32 18.14 -17.68
C TYR A 606 2.02 17.83 -18.43
N THR A 607 2.01 18.08 -19.73
CA THR A 607 0.88 17.76 -20.60
C THR A 607 0.99 16.31 -21.08
N LEU A 608 0.09 15.45 -20.63
CA LEU A 608 0.00 14.04 -20.99
C LEU A 608 -0.52 13.88 -22.43
N PRO A 609 0.32 13.42 -23.38
CA PRO A 609 -0.11 13.21 -24.76
C PRO A 609 -0.86 11.88 -24.94
N GLY A 610 -1.22 11.53 -26.17
CA GLY A 610 -1.60 10.15 -26.52
C GLY A 610 -0.46 9.15 -26.25
N LEU A 611 -0.78 7.86 -26.34
CA LEU A 611 0.24 6.80 -26.32
C LEU A 611 1.19 6.97 -27.52
N ASP A 612 2.46 6.60 -27.32
CA ASP A 612 3.39 6.48 -28.44
C ASP A 612 2.95 5.37 -29.41
N GLU A 613 3.56 5.34 -30.58
CA GLU A 613 3.14 4.47 -31.66
C GLU A 613 3.09 2.98 -31.27
N GLN A 614 4.10 2.50 -30.55
CA GLN A 614 4.20 1.11 -30.14
C GLN A 614 3.16 0.79 -29.06
N ALA A 615 3.04 1.63 -28.04
CA ALA A 615 2.07 1.46 -26.97
C ALA A 615 0.62 1.55 -27.49
N ALA A 616 0.35 2.45 -28.44
CA ALA A 616 -0.95 2.56 -29.08
C ALA A 616 -1.30 1.30 -29.89
N SER A 617 -0.34 0.73 -30.62
CA SER A 617 -0.54 -0.54 -31.35
C SER A 617 -0.82 -1.72 -30.41
N VAL A 618 -0.09 -1.83 -29.29
CA VAL A 618 -0.35 -2.86 -28.27
C VAL A 618 -1.76 -2.72 -27.69
N LEU A 619 -2.21 -1.48 -27.45
CA LEU A 619 -3.59 -1.24 -27.01
C LEU A 619 -4.62 -1.62 -28.09
N VAL A 620 -4.38 -1.26 -29.36
CA VAL A 620 -5.25 -1.62 -30.48
C VAL A 620 -5.40 -3.13 -30.58
N GLU A 621 -4.29 -3.87 -30.53
CA GLU A 621 -4.30 -5.34 -30.56
C GLU A 621 -5.07 -5.91 -29.36
N ALA A 622 -4.86 -5.39 -28.15
CA ALA A 622 -5.57 -5.82 -26.95
C ALA A 622 -7.09 -5.60 -27.07
N VAL A 623 -7.51 -4.48 -27.66
CA VAL A 623 -8.94 -4.18 -27.90
C VAL A 623 -9.53 -5.11 -28.96
N LEU A 624 -8.86 -5.26 -30.10
CA LEU A 624 -9.30 -6.14 -31.21
C LEU A 624 -9.33 -7.62 -30.82
N SER A 625 -8.39 -8.07 -30.00
CA SER A 625 -8.35 -9.45 -29.51
C SER A 625 -9.50 -9.75 -28.56
N ARG A 626 -9.92 -8.76 -27.76
CA ARG A 626 -11.01 -8.91 -26.79
C ARG A 626 -12.39 -8.84 -27.44
N HIS A 627 -12.59 -7.93 -28.39
CA HIS A 627 -13.91 -7.65 -28.98
C HIS A 627 -14.13 -8.31 -30.35
N GLY A 628 -13.09 -8.90 -30.93
CA GLY A 628 -13.12 -9.41 -32.30
C GLY A 628 -12.56 -8.38 -33.29
N GLY A 629 -11.99 -8.87 -34.39
CA GLY A 629 -11.35 -8.03 -35.42
C GLY A 629 -9.85 -8.23 -35.56
N ALA A 630 -9.21 -9.05 -34.71
CA ALA A 630 -7.78 -9.39 -34.84
C ALA A 630 -7.42 -10.00 -36.20
N HIS A 631 -8.37 -10.64 -36.90
CA HIS A 631 -8.17 -11.16 -38.24
C HIS A 631 -7.88 -10.06 -39.28
N HIS A 632 -8.35 -8.82 -39.07
CA HIS A 632 -8.03 -7.68 -39.93
C HIS A 632 -6.54 -7.30 -39.91
N LEU A 633 -5.80 -7.68 -38.86
CA LEU A 633 -4.35 -7.47 -38.80
C LEU A 633 -3.61 -8.28 -39.87
N ARG A 634 -4.23 -9.30 -40.47
CA ARG A 634 -3.63 -10.12 -41.55
C ARG A 634 -3.78 -9.49 -42.94
N ASP A 635 -4.74 -8.57 -43.11
CA ASP A 635 -5.01 -7.88 -44.37
C ASP A 635 -4.27 -6.54 -44.41
N GLN A 636 -3.50 -6.29 -45.48
CA GLN A 636 -2.65 -5.10 -45.58
C GLN A 636 -3.46 -3.80 -45.63
N THR A 637 -4.59 -3.78 -46.37
CA THR A 637 -5.44 -2.60 -46.50
C THR A 637 -6.13 -2.27 -45.18
N GLN A 638 -6.63 -3.28 -44.47
CA GLN A 638 -7.25 -3.07 -43.16
C GLN A 638 -6.23 -2.67 -42.09
N ARG A 639 -5.00 -3.20 -42.16
CA ARG A 639 -3.90 -2.77 -41.28
C ARG A 639 -3.56 -1.29 -41.49
N GLN A 640 -3.46 -0.83 -42.74
CA GLN A 640 -3.24 0.58 -43.05
C GLN A 640 -4.37 1.47 -42.53
N ALA A 641 -5.64 1.04 -42.68
CA ALA A 641 -6.76 1.77 -42.13
C ALA A 641 -6.75 1.83 -40.59
N LEU A 642 -6.29 0.79 -39.89
CA LEU A 642 -6.07 0.80 -38.44
C LEU A 642 -4.98 1.78 -38.02
N GLU A 643 -3.89 1.90 -38.78
CA GLU A 643 -2.83 2.88 -38.55
C GLU A 643 -3.34 4.32 -38.72
N GLU A 644 -4.14 4.57 -39.77
CA GLU A 644 -4.79 5.86 -39.99
C GLU A 644 -5.82 6.18 -38.90
N LEU A 645 -6.62 5.19 -38.46
CA LEU A 645 -7.56 5.34 -37.33
C LEU A 645 -6.83 5.71 -36.03
N ARG A 646 -5.72 5.03 -35.73
CA ARG A 646 -4.87 5.34 -34.58
C ARG A 646 -4.37 6.79 -34.64
N GLY A 647 -3.94 7.25 -35.82
CA GLY A 647 -3.55 8.63 -36.06
C GLY A 647 -4.70 9.63 -35.87
N LEU A 648 -5.88 9.32 -36.43
CA LEU A 648 -7.09 10.15 -36.30
C LEU A 648 -7.54 10.29 -34.85
N LEU A 649 -7.40 9.22 -34.06
CA LEU A 649 -7.73 9.19 -32.63
C LEU A 649 -6.58 9.67 -31.73
N GLY A 650 -5.49 10.19 -32.31
CA GLY A 650 -4.36 10.80 -31.61
C GLY A 650 -3.62 9.88 -30.63
N GLY A 651 -3.78 8.56 -30.76
CA GLY A 651 -3.24 7.59 -29.80
C GLY A 651 -3.86 7.64 -28.40
N TYR A 652 -5.00 8.32 -28.20
CA TYR A 652 -5.62 8.44 -26.89
C TYR A 652 -6.31 7.13 -26.46
N PRO A 653 -6.02 6.59 -25.26
CA PRO A 653 -6.52 5.27 -24.86
C PRO A 653 -8.03 5.11 -24.88
N LEU A 654 -8.78 6.10 -24.36
CA LEU A 654 -10.22 5.99 -24.26
C LEU A 654 -10.93 6.09 -25.62
N PRO A 655 -10.65 7.07 -26.50
CA PRO A 655 -11.19 7.07 -27.87
C PRO A 655 -10.92 5.75 -28.63
N LEU A 656 -9.71 5.19 -28.51
CA LEU A 656 -9.38 3.89 -29.09
C LEU A 656 -10.26 2.77 -28.53
N ALA A 657 -10.39 2.70 -27.20
CA ALA A 657 -11.20 1.68 -26.53
C ALA A 657 -12.72 1.79 -26.83
N VAL A 658 -13.19 2.98 -27.21
CA VAL A 658 -14.60 3.22 -27.56
C VAL A 658 -14.88 2.88 -29.03
N VAL A 659 -14.01 3.29 -29.95
CA VAL A 659 -14.26 3.12 -31.40
C VAL A 659 -13.93 1.71 -31.89
N LEU A 660 -12.77 1.17 -31.51
CA LEU A 660 -12.25 -0.07 -32.08
C LEU A 660 -13.15 -1.31 -31.88
N PRO A 661 -13.96 -1.44 -30.80
CA PRO A 661 -14.90 -2.56 -30.69
C PRO A 661 -15.90 -2.67 -31.86
N THR A 662 -16.21 -1.56 -32.55
CA THR A 662 -17.09 -1.58 -33.73
C THR A 662 -16.50 -2.34 -34.92
N VAL A 663 -15.17 -2.50 -34.97
CA VAL A 663 -14.42 -3.25 -35.99
C VAL A 663 -14.79 -4.73 -36.02
N ALA A 664 -15.39 -5.26 -34.96
CA ALA A 664 -15.95 -6.61 -34.96
C ALA A 664 -17.06 -6.81 -36.03
N THR A 665 -17.70 -5.72 -36.47
CA THR A 665 -18.84 -5.73 -37.40
C THR A 665 -18.64 -4.88 -38.66
N HIS A 666 -17.63 -4.00 -38.66
CA HIS A 666 -17.30 -3.10 -39.75
C HIS A 666 -15.81 -3.23 -40.04
N THR A 667 -15.42 -3.12 -41.31
CA THR A 667 -13.99 -3.11 -41.65
C THR A 667 -13.33 -1.83 -41.11
N PRO A 668 -12.05 -1.86 -40.69
CA PRO A 668 -11.31 -0.66 -40.30
C PRO A 668 -11.41 0.48 -41.32
N ALA A 669 -11.39 0.17 -42.63
CA ALA A 669 -11.56 1.17 -43.68
C ALA A 669 -12.93 1.87 -43.65
N GLN A 670 -14.02 1.14 -43.36
CA GLN A 670 -15.36 1.72 -43.20
C GLN A 670 -15.43 2.62 -41.96
N VAL A 671 -14.88 2.15 -40.83
CA VAL A 671 -14.85 2.93 -39.58
C VAL A 671 -14.10 4.25 -39.78
N LEU A 672 -12.98 4.21 -40.50
CA LEU A 672 -12.19 5.39 -40.84
C LEU A 672 -12.96 6.37 -41.74
N ALA A 673 -13.64 5.86 -42.76
CA ALA A 673 -14.45 6.68 -43.66
C ALA A 673 -15.59 7.38 -42.93
N ASP A 674 -16.32 6.65 -42.07
CA ASP A 674 -17.43 7.19 -41.31
C ASP A 674 -16.99 8.33 -40.36
N LEU A 675 -15.88 8.13 -39.65
CA LEU A 675 -15.35 9.15 -38.73
C LEU A 675 -14.88 10.41 -39.47
N ARG A 676 -14.28 10.25 -40.66
CA ARG A 676 -13.90 11.39 -41.52
C ARG A 676 -15.10 12.16 -42.05
N GLN A 677 -16.18 11.47 -42.41
CA GLN A 677 -17.43 12.11 -42.87
C GLN A 677 -18.17 12.85 -41.75
N GLY A 678 -17.99 12.43 -40.49
CA GLY A 678 -18.59 13.05 -39.30
C GLY A 678 -17.97 14.39 -38.87
N GLY A 679 -17.01 14.95 -39.62
CA GLY A 679 -16.42 16.26 -39.35
C GLY A 679 -15.46 16.29 -38.16
N THR A 680 -14.39 15.48 -38.20
CA THR A 680 -13.30 15.54 -37.22
C THR A 680 -12.31 16.67 -37.54
N GLU A 681 -12.71 17.93 -37.38
CA GLU A 681 -11.75 19.04 -37.32
C GLU A 681 -11.18 19.15 -35.89
N ALA A 682 -9.99 18.57 -35.72
CA ALA A 682 -8.87 18.90 -34.81
C ALA A 682 -9.07 19.69 -33.48
N ASP A 683 -10.15 19.50 -32.71
CA ASP A 683 -10.14 19.81 -31.26
C ASP A 683 -10.03 18.51 -30.44
N PRO A 684 -8.95 18.34 -29.66
CA PRO A 684 -8.81 17.25 -28.69
C PRO A 684 -10.06 17.06 -27.79
N LEU A 685 -10.74 18.12 -27.35
CA LEU A 685 -11.94 18.00 -26.50
C LEU A 685 -13.18 17.41 -27.22
N GLY A 686 -13.27 17.57 -28.54
CA GLY A 686 -14.34 17.01 -29.37
C GLY A 686 -14.19 15.51 -29.60
N LEU A 687 -12.95 14.99 -29.57
CA LEU A 687 -12.62 13.64 -30.01
C LEU A 687 -13.38 12.54 -29.23
N ILE A 688 -13.45 12.65 -27.91
CA ILE A 688 -14.17 11.65 -27.09
C ILE A 688 -15.68 11.70 -27.31
N SER A 689 -16.24 12.90 -27.49
CA SER A 689 -17.66 13.10 -27.77
C SER A 689 -18.02 12.51 -29.14
N THR A 690 -17.16 12.72 -30.14
CA THR A 690 -17.29 12.12 -31.47
C THR A 690 -17.17 10.60 -31.43
N ALA A 691 -16.21 10.06 -30.68
CA ALA A 691 -16.05 8.61 -30.50
C ALA A 691 -17.29 7.95 -29.86
N ILE A 692 -17.85 8.58 -28.83
CA ILE A 692 -19.09 8.11 -28.17
C ILE A 692 -20.27 8.23 -29.12
N ALA A 693 -20.42 9.37 -29.81
CA ALA A 693 -21.51 9.59 -30.76
C ALA A 693 -21.47 8.60 -31.93
N TYR A 694 -20.27 8.32 -32.46
CA TYR A 694 -20.05 7.32 -33.49
C TYR A 694 -20.49 5.92 -33.02
N SER A 695 -19.94 5.46 -31.89
CA SER A 695 -20.19 4.11 -31.38
C SER A 695 -21.66 3.92 -30.97
N HIS A 696 -22.27 4.95 -30.38
CA HIS A 696 -23.71 4.97 -30.12
C HIS A 696 -24.54 4.96 -31.41
N GLY A 697 -24.10 5.67 -32.45
CA GLY A 697 -24.78 5.70 -33.76
C GLY A 697 -24.77 4.37 -34.50
N LYS A 698 -23.86 3.45 -34.16
CA LYS A 698 -23.81 2.07 -34.69
C LYS A 698 -24.80 1.12 -34.04
N LEU A 699 -25.48 1.55 -32.99
CA LEU A 699 -26.55 0.79 -32.35
C LEU A 699 -27.84 0.94 -33.15
N ASP A 700 -28.65 -0.11 -33.20
CA ASP A 700 -29.98 0.00 -33.80
C ASP A 700 -30.86 1.00 -33.01
N PRO A 701 -31.86 1.62 -33.65
CA PRO A 701 -32.69 2.62 -32.98
C PRO A 701 -33.39 2.13 -31.70
N ALA A 702 -33.77 0.84 -31.61
CA ALA A 702 -34.42 0.33 -30.41
C ALA A 702 -33.42 0.25 -29.24
N THR A 703 -32.18 -0.18 -29.49
CA THR A 703 -31.11 -0.19 -28.49
C THR A 703 -30.73 1.22 -28.05
N GLN A 704 -30.66 2.19 -28.98
CA GLN A 704 -30.40 3.59 -28.64
C GLN A 704 -31.46 4.15 -27.67
N HIS A 705 -32.74 3.92 -27.96
CA HIS A 705 -33.83 4.31 -27.04
C HIS A 705 -33.77 3.56 -25.71
N ALA A 706 -33.41 2.27 -25.72
CA ALA A 706 -33.24 1.48 -24.49
C ALA A 706 -32.13 2.03 -23.59
N LEU A 707 -31.01 2.50 -24.16
CA LEU A 707 -29.92 3.11 -23.42
C LEU A 707 -30.32 4.45 -22.77
N LEU A 708 -31.19 5.24 -23.42
CA LEU A 708 -31.74 6.45 -22.80
C LEU A 708 -32.47 6.13 -21.49
N LEU A 709 -33.11 4.96 -21.38
CA LEU A 709 -33.78 4.54 -20.14
C LEU A 709 -32.81 4.30 -18.99
N LEU A 710 -31.52 4.08 -19.28
CA LEU A 710 -30.46 3.84 -18.30
C LEU A 710 -29.70 5.12 -17.90
N ALA A 711 -30.04 6.28 -18.47
CA ALA A 711 -29.42 7.57 -18.16
C ALA A 711 -29.36 7.96 -16.65
N PRO A 712 -30.29 7.51 -15.78
CA PRO A 712 -30.16 7.76 -14.34
C PRO A 712 -28.98 7.04 -13.68
N PHE A 713 -28.55 5.87 -14.19
CA PHE A 713 -27.45 5.11 -13.60
C PHE A 713 -26.11 5.83 -13.81
N THR A 714 -25.31 5.91 -12.75
CA THR A 714 -24.01 6.61 -12.75
C THR A 714 -22.93 5.68 -12.20
N GLY A 715 -21.80 5.60 -12.92
CA GLY A 715 -20.62 4.84 -12.51
C GLY A 715 -20.75 3.33 -12.75
N SER A 716 -21.84 2.71 -12.31
CA SER A 716 -22.09 1.29 -12.53
C SER A 716 -23.56 0.94 -12.68
N ILE A 717 -23.82 -0.16 -13.40
CA ILE A 717 -25.12 -0.76 -13.67
C ILE A 717 -25.09 -2.22 -13.18
N PRO A 718 -25.88 -2.59 -12.16
CA PRO A 718 -26.00 -3.98 -11.73
C PRO A 718 -26.93 -4.71 -12.70
N LEU A 719 -26.44 -5.77 -13.35
CA LEU A 719 -27.28 -6.52 -14.31
C LEU A 719 -28.49 -7.17 -13.63
N THR A 720 -28.31 -7.58 -12.37
CA THR A 720 -29.38 -8.22 -11.56
C THR A 720 -30.58 -7.32 -11.24
N VAL A 721 -30.46 -5.99 -11.40
CA VAL A 721 -31.56 -5.06 -11.08
C VAL A 721 -32.35 -4.61 -12.31
N LEU A 722 -31.86 -4.91 -13.52
CA LEU A 722 -32.45 -4.43 -14.77
C LEU A 722 -33.88 -4.91 -14.97
N ASP A 723 -34.21 -6.16 -14.62
CA ASP A 723 -35.59 -6.65 -14.70
C ASP A 723 -36.54 -5.93 -13.77
N ALA A 724 -36.10 -5.68 -12.53
CA ALA A 724 -36.89 -4.94 -11.55
C ALA A 724 -37.08 -3.47 -11.95
N TYR A 725 -36.09 -2.89 -12.63
CA TYR A 725 -36.15 -1.55 -13.20
C TYR A 725 -37.10 -1.48 -14.41
N ARG A 726 -36.99 -2.43 -15.36
CA ARG A 726 -37.88 -2.56 -16.52
C ARG A 726 -39.35 -2.65 -16.11
N LYS A 727 -39.67 -3.47 -15.11
CA LYS A 727 -41.04 -3.60 -14.58
C LYS A 727 -41.59 -2.28 -14.04
N ARG A 728 -40.75 -1.46 -13.42
CA ARG A 728 -41.13 -0.11 -12.95
C ARG A 728 -41.28 0.88 -14.10
N LEU A 729 -40.39 0.84 -15.09
CA LEU A 729 -40.53 1.67 -16.29
C LEU A 729 -41.85 1.42 -17.03
N ALA A 730 -42.27 0.14 -17.14
CA ALA A 730 -43.49 -0.26 -17.84
C ALA A 730 -44.80 0.32 -17.26
N THR A 731 -44.78 0.84 -16.02
CA THR A 731 -45.96 1.50 -15.42
C THR A 731 -46.23 2.87 -16.03
N HIS A 732 -45.25 3.47 -16.71
CA HIS A 732 -45.33 4.79 -17.31
C HIS A 732 -45.77 4.72 -18.79
N ALA A 733 -46.76 5.54 -19.17
CA ALA A 733 -47.32 5.55 -20.53
C ALA A 733 -46.27 5.90 -21.60
N ALA A 734 -45.37 6.86 -21.32
CA ALA A 734 -44.30 7.26 -22.23
C ALA A 734 -43.31 6.11 -22.55
N VAL A 735 -43.10 5.18 -21.61
CA VAL A 735 -42.25 4.00 -21.85
C VAL A 735 -43.02 2.94 -22.65
N ARG A 736 -44.31 2.71 -22.34
CA ARG A 736 -45.14 1.76 -23.10
C ARG A 736 -45.25 2.13 -24.59
N ALA A 737 -45.21 3.43 -24.90
CA ALA A 737 -45.19 3.93 -26.27
C ALA A 737 -43.94 3.53 -27.06
N LEU A 738 -42.83 3.16 -26.39
CA LEU A 738 -41.60 2.67 -27.03
C LEU A 738 -41.67 1.16 -27.40
N GLY A 739 -42.73 0.45 -27.03
CA GLY A 739 -42.86 -0.99 -27.25
C GLY A 739 -42.05 -1.84 -26.27
N SER A 740 -41.71 -3.08 -26.67
CA SER A 740 -40.90 -3.98 -25.84
C SER A 740 -39.43 -3.54 -25.83
N VAL A 741 -38.92 -3.18 -24.65
CA VAL A 741 -37.53 -2.77 -24.47
C VAL A 741 -36.75 -3.82 -23.69
N ASP A 742 -35.63 -4.28 -24.25
CA ASP A 742 -34.68 -5.18 -23.59
C ASP A 742 -33.46 -4.41 -23.08
N LEU A 743 -33.49 -4.08 -21.79
CA LEU A 743 -32.40 -3.36 -21.13
C LEU A 743 -31.13 -4.21 -20.96
N ALA A 744 -31.27 -5.53 -20.82
CA ALA A 744 -30.11 -6.41 -20.65
C ALA A 744 -29.36 -6.54 -21.98
N ALA A 745 -30.10 -6.72 -23.08
CA ALA A 745 -29.54 -6.68 -24.43
C ALA A 745 -28.89 -5.32 -24.72
N ALA A 746 -29.54 -4.21 -24.35
CA ALA A 746 -28.97 -2.88 -24.57
C ALA A 746 -27.66 -2.64 -23.79
N VAL A 747 -27.56 -3.13 -22.55
CA VAL A 747 -26.31 -3.06 -21.77
C VAL A 747 -25.23 -3.97 -22.38
N ALA A 748 -25.59 -5.19 -22.79
CA ALA A 748 -24.66 -6.11 -23.46
C ALA A 748 -24.13 -5.49 -24.76
N GLU A 749 -25.01 -4.84 -25.52
CA GLU A 749 -24.66 -4.16 -26.76
C GLU A 749 -23.80 -2.91 -26.51
N ALA A 750 -24.09 -2.12 -25.47
CA ALA A 750 -23.22 -1.02 -25.04
C ALA A 750 -21.82 -1.52 -24.64
N VAL A 751 -21.72 -2.70 -24.01
CA VAL A 751 -20.42 -3.34 -23.73
C VAL A 751 -19.74 -3.78 -25.03
N ARG A 752 -20.49 -4.37 -25.96
CA ARG A 752 -19.98 -4.82 -27.27
C ARG A 752 -19.43 -3.68 -28.11
N VAL A 753 -20.06 -2.50 -28.09
CA VAL A 753 -19.60 -1.32 -28.83
C VAL A 753 -18.65 -0.42 -28.03
N GLY A 754 -18.17 -0.86 -26.87
CA GLY A 754 -17.18 -0.12 -26.08
C GLY A 754 -17.70 1.09 -25.31
N LEU A 755 -19.03 1.29 -25.21
CA LEU A 755 -19.64 2.37 -24.42
C LEU A 755 -19.73 2.05 -22.92
N ALA A 756 -19.59 0.79 -22.55
CA ALA A 756 -19.51 0.32 -21.18
C ALA A 756 -18.59 -0.90 -21.10
N THR A 757 -18.21 -1.31 -19.90
CA THR A 757 -17.23 -2.40 -19.71
C THR A 757 -17.67 -3.31 -18.56
N PRO A 758 -17.38 -4.62 -18.59
CA PRO A 758 -17.61 -5.48 -17.44
C PRO A 758 -16.83 -4.95 -16.24
N HIS A 759 -17.46 -4.90 -15.06
CA HIS A 759 -16.80 -4.33 -13.89
C HIS A 759 -15.58 -5.19 -13.48
N PRO A 760 -14.38 -4.62 -13.35
CA PRO A 760 -13.11 -5.38 -13.28
C PRO A 760 -12.98 -6.30 -12.06
N ARG A 761 -13.72 -6.00 -10.98
CA ARG A 761 -13.68 -6.75 -9.73
C ARG A 761 -15.01 -7.43 -9.36
N ARG A 762 -16.07 -7.29 -10.17
CA ARG A 762 -17.43 -7.70 -9.75
C ARG A 762 -18.20 -8.32 -10.91
N ALA A 763 -18.36 -9.63 -10.87
CA ALA A 763 -19.22 -10.34 -11.80
C ALA A 763 -20.68 -9.84 -11.68
N GLY A 764 -21.37 -9.72 -12.82
CA GLY A 764 -22.76 -9.26 -12.87
C GLY A 764 -22.96 -7.73 -12.75
N TRP A 765 -21.88 -6.96 -12.84
CA TRP A 765 -21.90 -5.49 -12.87
C TRP A 765 -21.23 -5.00 -14.15
N VAL A 766 -21.74 -3.89 -14.67
CA VAL A 766 -21.17 -3.17 -15.80
C VAL A 766 -20.75 -1.79 -15.32
N GLN A 767 -19.52 -1.40 -15.61
CA GLN A 767 -19.00 -0.06 -15.37
C GLN A 767 -19.33 0.81 -16.59
N THR A 768 -20.01 1.94 -16.35
CA THR A 768 -20.30 2.90 -17.41
C THR A 768 -19.08 3.76 -17.67
N LEU A 769 -18.81 4.12 -18.92
CA LEU A 769 -17.85 5.19 -19.19
C LEU A 769 -18.28 6.48 -18.46
N PRO A 770 -17.36 7.23 -17.82
CA PRO A 770 -17.72 8.41 -17.04
C PRO A 770 -18.55 9.46 -17.81
N VAL A 771 -18.32 9.58 -19.12
CA VAL A 771 -19.00 10.54 -20.00
C VAL A 771 -20.36 10.04 -20.49
N LEU A 772 -20.59 8.71 -20.52
CA LEU A 772 -21.81 8.12 -21.09
C LEU A 772 -23.10 8.58 -20.37
N PRO A 773 -23.21 8.58 -19.03
CA PRO A 773 -24.41 9.06 -18.36
C PRO A 773 -24.76 10.51 -18.71
N TYR A 774 -23.77 11.38 -18.88
CA TYR A 774 -23.99 12.77 -19.29
C TYR A 774 -24.49 12.86 -20.74
N PHE A 775 -23.89 12.11 -21.65
CA PHE A 775 -24.31 12.01 -23.05
C PHE A 775 -25.77 11.54 -23.15
N LEU A 776 -26.14 10.47 -22.43
CA LEU A 776 -27.50 9.94 -22.43
C LEU A 776 -28.50 10.92 -21.82
N ARG A 777 -28.14 11.60 -20.72
CA ARG A 777 -29.00 12.62 -20.09
C ARG A 777 -29.23 13.82 -21.00
N ALA A 778 -28.22 14.26 -21.74
CA ALA A 778 -28.35 15.37 -22.68
C ALA A 778 -29.40 15.06 -23.75
N ARG A 779 -29.36 13.86 -24.35
CA ARG A 779 -30.36 13.40 -25.33
C ARG A 779 -31.73 13.16 -24.69
N LEU A 780 -31.77 12.63 -23.47
CA LEU A 780 -33.02 12.36 -22.76
C LEU A 780 -33.85 13.62 -22.48
N ARG A 781 -33.22 14.81 -22.41
CA ARG A 781 -33.92 16.10 -22.25
C ARG A 781 -34.86 16.43 -23.41
N GLU A 782 -34.62 15.87 -24.59
CA GLU A 782 -35.51 16.02 -25.76
C GLU A 782 -36.83 15.25 -25.55
N PHE A 783 -36.90 14.37 -24.53
CA PHE A 783 -38.06 13.55 -24.19
C PHE A 783 -38.48 13.73 -22.71
N PRO A 784 -39.07 14.88 -22.32
CA PRO A 784 -39.35 15.19 -20.91
C PRO A 784 -40.22 14.16 -20.18
N ALA A 785 -41.20 13.57 -20.87
CA ALA A 785 -42.05 12.52 -20.29
C ALA A 785 -41.26 11.23 -20.00
N LEU A 786 -40.29 10.91 -20.85
CA LEU A 786 -39.39 9.76 -20.66
C LEU A 786 -38.37 10.04 -19.56
N GLU A 787 -37.86 11.27 -19.48
CA GLU A 787 -36.99 11.72 -18.40
C GLU A 787 -37.66 11.61 -17.03
N ALA A 788 -38.91 12.05 -16.91
CA ALA A 788 -39.68 11.92 -15.68
C ALA A 788 -39.91 10.44 -15.31
N ALA A 789 -40.27 9.60 -16.28
CA ALA A 789 -40.51 8.16 -16.07
C ALA A 789 -39.25 7.42 -15.59
N THR A 790 -38.10 7.68 -16.22
CA THR A 790 -36.83 7.02 -15.89
C THR A 790 -36.34 7.42 -14.51
N ARG A 791 -36.39 8.72 -14.15
CA ARG A 791 -36.04 9.19 -12.80
C ARG A 791 -36.96 8.60 -11.72
N GLN A 792 -38.27 8.51 -11.99
CA GLN A 792 -39.23 7.95 -11.03
C GLN A 792 -39.03 6.44 -10.85
N ALA A 793 -38.84 5.69 -11.93
CA ALA A 793 -38.55 4.26 -11.87
C ALA A 793 -37.23 3.98 -11.14
N HIS A 794 -36.22 4.85 -11.33
CA HIS A 794 -34.91 4.73 -10.70
C HIS A 794 -35.03 4.98 -9.19
N TYR A 795 -35.71 6.05 -8.79
CA TYR A 795 -36.03 6.30 -7.38
C TYR A 795 -36.73 5.08 -6.74
N GLY A 796 -37.81 4.58 -7.36
CA GLY A 796 -38.56 3.45 -6.81
C GLY A 796 -37.77 2.13 -6.76
N LEU A 797 -36.75 1.97 -7.61
CA LEU A 797 -35.83 0.84 -7.55
C LEU A 797 -34.87 0.99 -6.35
N TYR A 798 -34.22 2.16 -6.26
CA TYR A 798 -33.18 2.38 -5.27
C TYR A 798 -33.72 2.56 -3.85
N THR A 799 -34.95 3.00 -3.66
CA THR A 799 -35.60 2.95 -2.34
C THR A 799 -35.68 1.52 -1.81
N VAL A 800 -36.10 0.56 -2.65
CA VAL A 800 -36.18 -0.87 -2.27
C VAL A 800 -34.79 -1.50 -2.11
N LEU A 801 -33.83 -1.13 -2.96
CA LEU A 801 -32.46 -1.62 -2.84
C LEU A 801 -31.79 -1.08 -1.57
N ALA A 802 -32.02 0.19 -1.23
CA ALA A 802 -31.48 0.81 -0.02
C ALA A 802 -31.93 0.07 1.24
N GLU A 803 -33.19 -0.34 1.35
CA GLU A 803 -33.66 -1.18 2.48
C GLU A 803 -32.92 -2.52 2.55
N ARG A 804 -32.68 -3.16 1.41
CA ARG A 804 -31.94 -4.44 1.36
C ARG A 804 -30.46 -4.26 1.72
N ILE A 805 -29.85 -3.17 1.28
CA ILE A 805 -28.45 -2.85 1.58
C ILE A 805 -28.33 -2.49 3.06
N HIS A 806 -29.19 -1.62 3.58
CA HIS A 806 -29.24 -1.22 4.98
C HIS A 806 -29.38 -2.45 5.90
N ARG A 807 -30.31 -3.38 5.62
CA ARG A 807 -30.42 -4.64 6.39
C ARG A 807 -29.14 -5.47 6.44
N ARG A 808 -28.30 -5.40 5.40
CA ARG A 808 -26.99 -6.05 5.40
C ARG A 808 -25.96 -5.25 6.19
N LEU A 809 -25.98 -3.92 6.06
CA LEU A 809 -25.10 -3.02 6.81
C LEU A 809 -25.29 -3.19 8.32
N VAL A 810 -26.53 -3.31 8.80
CA VAL A 810 -26.85 -3.50 10.22
C VAL A 810 -26.90 -4.98 10.66
N SER A 811 -26.50 -5.93 9.80
CA SER A 811 -26.54 -7.36 10.13
C SER A 811 -25.54 -7.70 11.24
N THR A 812 -25.90 -8.62 12.13
CA THR A 812 -24.98 -9.14 13.16
C THR A 812 -23.86 -9.98 12.56
N ARG A 813 -24.01 -10.49 11.32
CA ARG A 813 -23.01 -11.30 10.63
C ARG A 813 -21.95 -10.42 9.93
N PRO A 814 -20.65 -10.54 10.25
CA PRO A 814 -19.60 -9.70 9.65
C PRO A 814 -19.52 -9.80 8.12
N ARG A 815 -19.78 -10.99 7.55
CA ARG A 815 -19.81 -11.20 6.09
C ARG A 815 -20.93 -10.40 5.41
N ASP A 816 -22.09 -10.30 6.05
CA ASP A 816 -23.21 -9.53 5.52
C ASP A 816 -22.93 -8.04 5.60
N ARG A 817 -22.35 -7.54 6.70
CA ARG A 817 -21.91 -6.14 6.83
C ARG A 817 -20.88 -5.77 5.77
N ALA A 818 -19.84 -6.60 5.60
CA ALA A 818 -18.84 -6.40 4.57
C ALA A 818 -19.47 -6.37 3.16
N SER A 819 -20.42 -7.27 2.89
CA SER A 819 -21.19 -7.23 1.64
C SER A 819 -22.06 -5.98 1.50
N GLY A 820 -22.68 -5.52 2.59
CA GLY A 820 -23.47 -4.29 2.69
C GLY A 820 -22.63 -3.07 2.32
N ARG A 821 -21.48 -2.89 2.99
CA ARG A 821 -20.52 -1.79 2.72
C ARG A 821 -20.06 -1.79 1.27
N LEU A 822 -19.64 -2.95 0.79
CA LEU A 822 -19.18 -3.13 -0.58
C LEU A 822 -20.26 -2.72 -1.61
N ARG A 823 -21.52 -3.07 -1.35
CA ARG A 823 -22.65 -2.72 -2.21
C ARG A 823 -23.01 -1.24 -2.12
N ALA A 824 -23.14 -0.70 -0.90
CA ALA A 824 -23.45 0.70 -0.67
C ALA A 824 -22.41 1.61 -1.34
N GLY A 825 -21.12 1.29 -1.25
CA GLY A 825 -20.06 2.10 -1.86
C GLY A 825 -20.10 2.16 -3.38
N VAL A 826 -20.42 1.06 -4.07
CA VAL A 826 -20.54 1.08 -5.54
C VAL A 826 -21.85 1.69 -6.02
N GLU A 827 -22.91 1.56 -5.22
CA GLU A 827 -24.22 2.16 -5.51
C GLU A 827 -24.35 3.58 -5.00
N TYR A 828 -23.32 4.14 -4.35
CA TYR A 828 -23.40 5.41 -3.64
C TYR A 828 -23.92 6.54 -4.54
N ALA A 829 -23.42 6.63 -5.78
CA ALA A 829 -23.86 7.62 -6.76
C ALA A 829 -25.34 7.43 -7.14
N ASN A 830 -25.79 6.19 -7.32
CA ASN A 830 -27.18 5.88 -7.65
C ASN A 830 -28.12 6.14 -6.46
N LEU A 831 -27.72 5.76 -5.24
CA LEU A 831 -28.45 6.03 -3.99
C LEU A 831 -28.61 7.54 -3.76
N ARG A 832 -27.55 8.33 -3.94
CA ARG A 832 -27.63 9.80 -3.88
C ARG A 832 -28.50 10.40 -4.97
N GLY A 833 -28.42 9.88 -6.20
CA GLY A 833 -29.28 10.30 -7.31
C GLY A 833 -30.77 10.10 -7.01
N ALA A 834 -31.11 8.93 -6.44
CA ALA A 834 -32.46 8.61 -5.98
C ALA A 834 -32.91 9.51 -4.82
N LEU A 835 -32.05 9.74 -3.81
CA LEU A 835 -32.34 10.63 -2.68
C LEU A 835 -32.64 12.05 -3.16
N ALA A 836 -31.80 12.58 -4.05
CA ALA A 836 -31.98 13.92 -4.60
C ALA A 836 -33.30 14.05 -5.37
N HIS A 837 -33.71 13.01 -6.10
CA HIS A 837 -35.02 12.97 -6.76
C HIS A 837 -36.16 12.97 -5.74
N GLY A 838 -36.16 12.04 -4.77
CA GLY A 838 -37.21 11.92 -3.76
C GLY A 838 -37.38 13.18 -2.90
N LEU A 839 -36.27 13.86 -2.57
CA LEU A 839 -36.31 15.16 -1.88
C LEU A 839 -36.98 16.24 -2.73
N ARG A 840 -36.61 16.37 -4.02
CA ARG A 840 -37.19 17.36 -4.94
C ARG A 840 -38.67 17.14 -5.19
N THR A 841 -39.12 15.89 -5.25
CA THR A 841 -40.51 15.54 -5.56
C THR A 841 -41.37 15.31 -4.32
N GLY A 842 -40.87 15.58 -3.11
CA GLY A 842 -41.63 15.41 -1.87
C GLY A 842 -42.04 13.96 -1.56
N GLN A 843 -41.23 12.97 -1.95
CA GLN A 843 -41.49 11.54 -1.69
C GLN A 843 -40.75 11.05 -0.44
N PRO A 844 -41.17 9.94 0.20
CA PRO A 844 -40.44 9.38 1.34
C PRO A 844 -38.99 9.00 0.98
N VAL A 845 -38.03 9.27 1.86
CA VAL A 845 -36.60 9.02 1.61
C VAL A 845 -35.88 8.29 2.74
N ALA A 846 -36.56 7.92 3.82
CA ALA A 846 -35.97 7.22 4.97
C ALA A 846 -35.14 6.01 4.60
N PRO A 847 -35.58 5.10 3.72
CA PRO A 847 -34.75 3.97 3.30
C PRO A 847 -33.39 4.38 2.71
N LEU A 848 -33.37 5.45 1.91
CA LEU A 848 -32.16 5.97 1.28
C LEU A 848 -31.26 6.63 2.32
N VAL A 849 -31.85 7.40 3.23
CA VAL A 849 -31.11 8.09 4.31
C VAL A 849 -30.52 7.07 5.29
N LEU A 850 -31.29 6.11 5.79
CA LEU A 850 -30.81 5.04 6.68
C LEU A 850 -29.67 4.23 6.04
N CYS A 851 -29.78 3.91 4.76
CA CYS A 851 -28.73 3.19 4.05
C CYS A 851 -27.46 4.04 3.90
N LEU A 852 -27.59 5.32 3.54
CA LEU A 852 -26.46 6.20 3.32
C LEU A 852 -25.78 6.59 4.64
N GLU A 853 -26.57 6.90 5.67
CA GLU A 853 -26.09 7.29 6.99
C GLU A 853 -25.28 6.16 7.64
N GLU A 854 -25.83 4.94 7.68
CA GLU A 854 -25.13 3.74 8.17
C GLU A 854 -23.86 3.43 7.36
N TYR A 855 -23.91 3.56 6.03
CA TYR A 855 -22.73 3.36 5.19
C TYR A 855 -21.64 4.39 5.52
N LEU A 856 -22.00 5.66 5.63
CA LEU A 856 -21.06 6.73 5.92
C LEU A 856 -20.49 6.60 7.34
N ASP A 857 -21.26 6.08 8.30
CA ASP A 857 -20.76 5.78 9.65
C ASP A 857 -19.69 4.69 9.63
N GLN A 858 -19.97 3.56 8.98
CA GLN A 858 -19.00 2.47 8.90
C GLN A 858 -17.74 2.85 8.11
N GLU A 859 -17.83 3.81 7.18
CA GLU A 859 -16.69 4.38 6.43
C GLU A 859 -16.05 5.60 7.14
N LYS A 860 -16.50 5.93 8.36
CA LYS A 860 -16.00 7.03 9.19
C LYS A 860 -16.07 8.42 8.53
N GLN A 861 -17.07 8.66 7.67
CA GLN A 861 -17.23 9.90 6.91
C GLN A 861 -18.12 10.92 7.63
N GLN A 862 -17.60 11.48 8.73
CA GLN A 862 -18.39 12.31 9.66
C GLN A 862 -18.94 13.60 9.04
N GLU A 863 -18.18 14.27 8.15
CA GLU A 863 -18.67 15.47 7.46
C GLU A 863 -19.80 15.14 6.48
N SER A 864 -19.68 14.03 5.75
CA SER A 864 -20.73 13.55 4.84
C SER A 864 -22.00 13.14 5.58
N ARG A 865 -21.89 12.50 6.77
CA ARG A 865 -23.04 12.23 7.65
C ARG A 865 -23.71 13.53 8.07
N ARG A 866 -22.93 14.50 8.56
CA ARG A 866 -23.43 15.83 8.96
C ARG A 866 -24.15 16.53 7.81
N HIS A 867 -23.56 16.54 6.61
CA HIS A 867 -24.15 17.15 5.42
C HIS A 867 -25.45 16.44 5.01
N LEU A 868 -25.46 15.11 4.98
CA LEU A 868 -26.64 14.32 4.67
C LEU A 868 -27.80 14.64 5.64
N LEU A 869 -27.53 14.57 6.95
CA LEU A 869 -28.53 14.82 7.99
C LEU A 869 -29.02 16.27 7.98
N GLY A 870 -28.11 17.25 7.85
CA GLY A 870 -28.48 18.66 7.71
C GLY A 870 -29.32 18.94 6.46
N LEU A 871 -28.99 18.32 5.32
CA LEU A 871 -29.76 18.45 4.08
C LEU A 871 -31.20 17.94 4.24
N VAL A 872 -31.37 16.74 4.81
CA VAL A 872 -32.71 16.13 4.92
C VAL A 872 -33.57 16.87 5.94
N LEU A 873 -33.00 17.28 7.08
CA LEU A 873 -33.70 18.11 8.08
C LEU A 873 -34.15 19.44 7.47
N ALA A 874 -33.26 20.14 6.76
CA ALA A 874 -33.59 21.41 6.12
C ALA A 874 -34.69 21.26 5.05
N ARG A 875 -34.65 20.18 4.25
CA ARG A 875 -35.62 19.91 3.18
C ARG A 875 -36.96 19.35 3.68
N ARG A 876 -37.04 18.95 4.95
CA ARG A 876 -38.23 18.35 5.56
C ARG A 876 -38.78 19.17 6.73
N ARG A 877 -38.21 20.35 7.02
CA ARG A 877 -38.62 21.24 8.12
C ARG A 877 -40.14 21.49 8.16
N ASP A 878 -40.73 21.77 7.01
CA ASP A 878 -42.17 22.10 6.88
C ASP A 878 -43.01 20.90 6.40
N ALA A 879 -42.52 19.68 6.58
CA ALA A 879 -43.21 18.47 6.15
C ALA A 879 -44.49 18.22 6.98
N ALA A 880 -45.52 17.71 6.31
CA ALA A 880 -46.80 17.32 6.90
C ALA A 880 -47.11 15.83 6.67
N GLY A 881 -48.02 15.28 7.47
CA GLY A 881 -48.51 13.89 7.31
C GLY A 881 -47.37 12.85 7.41
N PRO A 882 -47.33 11.84 6.53
CA PRO A 882 -46.33 10.76 6.59
C PRO A 882 -44.87 11.23 6.54
N LEU A 883 -44.59 12.35 5.86
CA LEU A 883 -43.25 12.92 5.77
C LEU A 883 -42.83 13.60 7.09
N ARG A 884 -43.79 14.03 7.91
CA ARG A 884 -43.54 14.55 9.25
C ARG A 884 -43.12 13.42 10.20
N ARG A 885 -43.77 12.27 10.13
CA ARG A 885 -43.33 11.07 10.87
C ARG A 885 -41.91 10.62 10.46
N GLU A 886 -41.58 10.72 9.17
CA GLU A 886 -40.23 10.45 8.66
C GLU A 886 -39.18 11.43 9.23
N LEU A 887 -39.52 12.70 9.42
CA LEU A 887 -38.64 13.70 10.02
C LEU A 887 -38.20 13.32 11.44
N ALA A 888 -39.06 12.66 12.23
CA ALA A 888 -38.67 12.14 13.55
C ALA A 888 -37.49 11.15 13.47
N THR A 889 -37.45 10.32 12.43
CA THR A 889 -36.33 9.38 12.19
C THR A 889 -35.05 10.15 11.90
N PHE A 890 -35.11 11.26 11.17
CA PHE A 890 -33.93 12.07 10.88
C PHE A 890 -33.42 12.83 12.10
N HIS A 891 -34.32 13.33 12.96
CA HIS A 891 -33.94 13.88 14.26
C HIS A 891 -33.31 12.83 15.16
N TYR A 892 -33.85 11.61 15.20
CA TYR A 892 -33.22 10.50 15.90
C TYR A 892 -31.78 10.24 15.44
N LEU A 893 -31.55 10.09 14.13
CA LEU A 893 -30.20 9.86 13.58
C LEU A 893 -29.26 11.04 13.87
N ALA A 894 -29.75 12.28 13.78
CA ALA A 894 -28.98 13.47 14.12
C ALA A 894 -28.63 13.54 15.62
N GLY A 895 -29.54 13.12 16.48
CA GLY A 895 -29.30 13.01 17.93
C GLY A 895 -28.25 11.97 18.27
N ALA A 896 -28.34 10.78 17.66
CA ALA A 896 -27.35 9.71 17.82
C ALA A 896 -25.96 10.16 17.33
N PHE A 897 -25.90 10.76 16.13
CA PHE A 897 -24.66 11.33 15.60
C PHE A 897 -24.08 12.44 16.48
N ALA A 898 -24.92 13.32 17.05
CA ALA A 898 -24.44 14.36 17.96
C ALA A 898 -23.93 13.77 19.30
N HIS A 899 -24.56 12.71 19.81
CA HIS A 899 -24.12 12.01 21.02
C HIS A 899 -22.76 11.34 20.82
N GLU A 900 -22.55 10.66 19.69
CA GLU A 900 -21.25 10.10 19.29
C GLU A 900 -20.14 11.16 19.29
N GLN A 901 -20.45 12.38 18.84
CA GLN A 901 -19.53 13.51 18.77
C GLN A 901 -19.38 14.27 20.09
N ARG A 902 -19.92 13.74 21.21
CA ARG A 902 -19.97 14.38 22.53
C ARG A 902 -20.62 15.77 22.53
N ARG A 903 -21.43 16.08 21.52
CA ARG A 903 -22.23 17.31 21.42
C ARG A 903 -23.55 17.11 22.14
N HIS A 904 -23.45 16.94 23.45
CA HIS A 904 -24.59 16.53 24.26
C HIS A 904 -25.81 17.45 24.19
N PRO A 905 -25.69 18.81 24.18
CA PRO A 905 -26.86 19.68 24.05
C PRO A 905 -27.60 19.49 22.73
N ASP A 906 -26.87 19.31 21.63
CA ASP A 906 -27.46 19.09 20.30
C ASP A 906 -28.16 17.73 20.21
N ALA A 907 -27.56 16.71 20.84
CA ALA A 907 -28.15 15.38 20.93
C ALA A 907 -29.49 15.42 21.67
N GLU A 908 -29.52 16.08 22.83
CA GLU A 908 -30.71 16.23 23.66
C GLU A 908 -31.83 16.99 22.92
N GLU A 909 -31.48 18.08 22.21
CA GLU A 909 -32.42 18.86 21.40
C GLU A 909 -33.04 18.02 20.28
N HIS A 910 -32.22 17.28 19.53
CA HIS A 910 -32.73 16.43 18.46
C HIS A 910 -33.59 15.27 18.98
N TYR A 911 -33.24 14.65 20.11
CA TYR A 911 -34.08 13.64 20.74
C TYR A 911 -35.42 14.22 21.22
N ARG A 912 -35.45 15.44 21.78
CA ARG A 912 -36.70 16.13 22.13
C ARG A 912 -37.56 16.42 20.90
N GLN A 913 -36.96 16.92 19.83
CA GLN A 913 -37.67 17.16 18.56
C GLN A 913 -38.27 15.88 17.98
N ALA A 914 -37.53 14.77 18.04
CA ALA A 914 -38.05 13.46 17.63
C ALA A 914 -39.25 13.03 18.49
N LEU A 915 -39.18 13.16 19.82
CA LEU A 915 -40.28 12.83 20.73
C LEU A 915 -41.53 13.68 20.46
N THR A 916 -41.39 14.99 20.34
CA THR A 916 -42.51 15.89 20.02
C THR A 916 -43.24 15.44 18.75
N ILE A 917 -42.50 15.07 17.71
CA ILE A 917 -43.11 14.58 16.48
C ILE A 917 -43.76 13.22 16.69
N LEU A 918 -43.12 12.28 17.40
CA LEU A 918 -43.67 10.93 17.61
C LEU A 918 -44.94 10.93 18.46
N ASP A 919 -45.05 11.86 19.41
CA ASP A 919 -46.26 12.06 20.23
C ASP A 919 -47.44 12.52 19.36
N GLU A 920 -47.23 13.31 18.30
CA GLU A 920 -48.29 13.67 17.35
C GLU A 920 -48.87 12.47 16.57
N PHE A 921 -48.14 11.35 16.53
CA PHE A 921 -48.53 10.12 15.84
C PHE A 921 -48.85 8.95 16.79
N ASP A 922 -48.88 9.19 18.11
CA ASP A 922 -49.05 8.16 19.15
C ASP A 922 -48.08 6.97 18.97
N ASP A 923 -46.85 7.23 18.52
CA ASP A 923 -45.84 6.20 18.22
C ASP A 923 -45.02 5.81 19.46
N GLU A 924 -45.70 5.21 20.44
CA GLU A 924 -45.10 4.79 21.72
C GLU A 924 -43.86 3.90 21.54
N GLN A 925 -43.83 3.08 20.48
CA GLN A 925 -42.71 2.18 20.19
C GLN A 925 -41.43 2.95 19.86
N ASN A 926 -41.50 3.93 18.95
CA ASN A 926 -40.33 4.73 18.62
C ASN A 926 -40.00 5.74 19.74
N SER A 927 -41.00 6.25 20.47
CA SER A 927 -40.75 7.12 21.64
C SER A 927 -39.93 6.39 22.71
N ALA A 928 -40.23 5.12 23.01
CA ALA A 928 -39.44 4.31 23.94
C ALA A 928 -37.96 4.15 23.50
N ARG A 929 -37.71 4.08 22.19
CA ARG A 929 -36.34 4.06 21.64
C ARG A 929 -35.60 5.36 21.90
N ILE A 930 -36.24 6.51 21.67
CA ILE A 930 -35.62 7.81 21.93
C ILE A 930 -35.34 7.99 23.42
N VAL A 931 -36.27 7.59 24.29
CA VAL A 931 -36.09 7.64 25.75
C VAL A 931 -34.92 6.75 26.21
N HIS A 932 -34.74 5.56 25.62
CA HIS A 932 -33.58 4.72 25.90
C HIS A 932 -32.25 5.44 25.56
N HIS A 933 -32.19 6.11 24.40
CA HIS A 933 -31.00 6.87 24.00
C HIS A 933 -30.76 8.12 24.87
N LEU A 934 -31.81 8.77 25.39
CA LEU A 934 -31.68 9.79 26.42
C LEU A 934 -31.10 9.23 27.72
N GLY A 935 -31.45 7.98 28.08
CA GLY A 935 -30.83 7.25 29.19
C GLY A 935 -29.33 7.02 28.98
N MET A 936 -28.93 6.57 27.78
CA MET A 936 -27.51 6.43 27.41
C MET A 936 -26.77 7.78 27.46
N LEU A 937 -27.41 8.86 27.01
CA LEU A 937 -26.85 10.21 27.06
C LEU A 937 -26.62 10.65 28.51
N ALA A 938 -27.60 10.45 29.40
CA ALA A 938 -27.47 10.74 30.82
C ALA A 938 -26.39 9.88 31.51
N GLN A 939 -26.31 8.59 31.18
CA GLN A 939 -25.27 7.68 31.67
C GLN A 939 -23.88 8.16 31.26
N SER A 940 -23.69 8.57 29.99
CA SER A 940 -22.40 9.08 29.50
C SER A 940 -21.93 10.36 30.20
N GLN A 941 -22.84 11.07 30.86
CA GLN A 941 -22.55 12.25 31.68
C GLN A 941 -22.52 11.97 33.18
N ARG A 942 -22.58 10.69 33.58
CA ARG A 942 -22.67 10.23 34.98
C ARG A 942 -23.87 10.81 35.75
N ARG A 943 -24.95 11.18 35.05
CA ARG A 943 -26.24 11.56 35.64
C ARG A 943 -27.06 10.29 35.92
N PHE A 944 -26.57 9.44 36.85
CA PHE A 944 -27.09 8.08 37.04
C PHE A 944 -28.59 8.04 37.39
N ASP A 945 -29.07 8.94 38.26
CA ASP A 945 -30.50 8.98 38.62
C ASP A 945 -31.40 9.27 37.41
N GLN A 946 -30.99 10.20 36.53
CA GLN A 946 -31.73 10.52 35.31
C GLN A 946 -31.64 9.38 34.29
N ALA A 947 -30.47 8.75 34.18
CA ALA A 947 -30.28 7.60 33.31
C ALA A 947 -31.19 6.44 33.72
N GLU A 948 -31.25 6.12 35.02
CA GLU A 948 -32.11 5.09 35.59
C GLU A 948 -33.60 5.37 35.32
N GLN A 949 -34.05 6.62 35.52
CA GLN A 949 -35.42 7.04 35.20
C GLN A 949 -35.75 6.82 33.72
N HIS A 950 -34.86 7.26 32.81
CA HIS A 950 -35.04 7.08 31.38
C HIS A 950 -35.04 5.60 30.98
N PHE A 951 -34.13 4.78 31.52
CA PHE A 951 -34.10 3.35 31.22
C PHE A 951 -35.34 2.62 31.74
N ARG A 952 -35.86 2.97 32.93
CA ARG A 952 -37.13 2.43 33.44
C ARG A 952 -38.33 2.82 32.58
N ALA A 953 -38.39 4.08 32.15
CA ALA A 953 -39.46 4.56 31.26
C ALA A 953 -39.41 3.86 29.89
N ALA A 954 -38.23 3.75 29.29
CA ALA A 954 -38.03 3.01 28.05
C ALA A 954 -38.37 1.52 28.19
N LEU A 955 -37.97 0.91 29.30
CA LEU A 955 -38.26 -0.49 29.63
C LEU A 955 -39.78 -0.75 29.69
N ALA A 956 -40.55 0.13 30.32
CA ALA A 956 -42.01 0.01 30.38
C ALA A 956 -42.64 -0.01 28.97
N GLY A 957 -42.13 0.82 28.05
CA GLY A 957 -42.53 0.78 26.64
C GLY A 957 -42.09 -0.51 25.93
N PHE A 958 -40.83 -0.92 26.08
CA PHE A 958 -40.29 -2.12 25.44
C PHE A 958 -40.96 -3.42 25.90
N LEU A 959 -41.36 -3.54 27.17
CA LEU A 959 -42.07 -4.72 27.65
C LEU A 959 -43.43 -4.92 26.95
N ARG A 960 -44.04 -3.84 26.44
CA ARG A 960 -45.30 -3.89 25.67
C ARG A 960 -45.09 -4.23 24.20
N PHE A 961 -44.02 -3.72 23.59
CA PHE A 961 -43.87 -3.74 22.12
C PHE A 961 -42.65 -4.51 21.59
N ASN A 962 -41.59 -4.65 22.37
CA ASN A 962 -40.34 -5.28 21.94
C ASN A 962 -39.50 -5.80 23.12
N ARG A 963 -39.65 -7.09 23.45
CA ARG A 963 -38.90 -7.75 24.53
C ARG A 963 -37.37 -7.82 24.29
N GLU A 964 -36.90 -7.71 23.05
CA GLU A 964 -35.47 -7.65 22.76
C GLU A 964 -34.87 -6.33 23.25
N LEU A 965 -35.54 -5.20 22.94
CA LEU A 965 -35.12 -3.87 23.40
C LEU A 965 -35.18 -3.72 24.93
N ALA A 966 -36.10 -4.43 25.59
CA ALA A 966 -36.15 -4.51 27.04
C ALA A 966 -34.86 -5.09 27.64
N GLY A 967 -34.26 -6.10 26.99
CA GLY A 967 -32.99 -6.68 27.41
C GLY A 967 -31.82 -5.68 27.43
N PHE A 968 -31.78 -4.74 26.49
CA PHE A 968 -30.78 -3.67 26.48
C PHE A 968 -31.00 -2.68 27.64
N SER A 969 -32.24 -2.27 27.91
CA SER A 969 -32.53 -1.41 29.08
C SER A 969 -32.16 -2.08 30.39
N TYR A 970 -32.45 -3.38 30.57
CA TYR A 970 -32.00 -4.14 31.74
C TYR A 970 -30.49 -4.20 31.85
N HIS A 971 -29.77 -4.39 30.74
CA HIS A 971 -28.32 -4.41 30.74
C HIS A 971 -27.71 -3.08 31.21
N HIS A 972 -28.22 -1.94 30.72
CA HIS A 972 -27.75 -0.62 31.15
C HIS A 972 -28.09 -0.32 32.62
N LEU A 973 -29.28 -0.73 33.11
CA LEU A 973 -29.62 -0.66 34.53
C LEU A 973 -28.66 -1.50 35.39
N GLY A 974 -28.28 -2.69 34.92
CA GLY A 974 -27.29 -3.54 35.59
C GLY A 974 -25.90 -2.91 35.65
N MET A 975 -25.46 -2.26 34.56
CA MET A 975 -24.19 -1.52 34.55
C MET A 975 -24.18 -0.36 35.54
N ILE A 976 -25.27 0.43 35.59
CA ILE A 976 -25.38 1.55 36.55
C ILE A 976 -25.36 1.01 37.99
N ALA A 977 -26.10 -0.06 38.27
CA ALA A 977 -26.11 -0.67 39.60
C ALA A 977 -24.72 -1.20 39.99
N HIS A 978 -23.97 -1.80 39.06
CA HIS A 978 -22.60 -2.26 39.27
C HIS A 978 -21.64 -1.10 39.54
N GLU A 979 -21.70 -0.04 38.74
CA GLU A 979 -20.89 1.17 38.92
C GLU A 979 -21.16 1.88 40.26
N GLN A 980 -22.39 1.76 40.78
CA GLN A 980 -22.78 2.27 42.11
C GLN A 980 -22.45 1.32 43.27
N GLY A 981 -21.94 0.11 42.99
CA GLY A 981 -21.61 -0.91 44.00
C GLY A 981 -22.81 -1.75 44.50
N HIS A 982 -23.98 -1.61 43.91
CA HIS A 982 -25.18 -2.38 44.23
C HIS A 982 -25.17 -3.75 43.53
N LEU A 983 -24.26 -4.64 43.94
CA LEU A 983 -23.98 -5.91 43.26
C LEU A 983 -25.21 -6.83 43.12
N ASP A 984 -26.10 -6.87 44.12
CA ASP A 984 -27.31 -7.70 44.07
C ASP A 984 -28.32 -7.19 43.03
N GLN A 985 -28.51 -5.87 42.94
CA GLN A 985 -29.37 -5.27 41.92
C GLN A 985 -28.78 -5.44 40.52
N ALA A 986 -27.45 -5.39 40.40
CA ALA A 986 -26.75 -5.67 39.15
C ALA A 986 -26.98 -7.12 38.68
N ASP A 987 -26.86 -8.10 39.57
CA ASP A 987 -27.16 -9.52 39.29
C ASP A 987 -28.61 -9.70 38.80
N GLU A 988 -29.58 -9.12 39.50
CA GLU A 988 -31.01 -9.18 39.12
C GLU A 988 -31.25 -8.60 37.72
N HIS A 989 -30.69 -7.41 37.44
CA HIS A 989 -30.85 -6.75 36.14
C HIS A 989 -30.15 -7.51 35.01
N PHE A 990 -28.93 -8.03 35.22
CA PHE A 990 -28.26 -8.83 34.20
C PHE A 990 -28.94 -10.19 33.96
N ARG A 991 -29.53 -10.81 34.99
CA ARG A 991 -30.37 -12.01 34.80
C ARG A 991 -31.65 -11.71 34.03
N ALA A 992 -32.28 -10.56 34.29
CA ALA A 992 -33.44 -10.11 33.51
C ALA A 992 -33.07 -9.81 32.04
N ALA A 993 -31.90 -9.21 31.79
CA ALA A 993 -31.37 -9.01 30.45
C ALA A 993 -31.10 -10.35 29.74
N LEU A 994 -30.44 -11.28 30.43
CA LEU A 994 -30.16 -12.63 29.94
C LEU A 994 -31.44 -13.37 29.56
N ALA A 995 -32.45 -13.39 30.45
CA ALA A 995 -33.74 -14.03 30.21
C ALA A 995 -34.45 -13.41 29.00
N SER A 996 -34.39 -12.08 28.87
CA SER A 996 -34.97 -11.36 27.72
C SER A 996 -34.30 -11.79 26.41
N PHE A 997 -32.97 -11.79 26.35
CA PHE A 997 -32.20 -12.20 25.17
C PHE A 997 -32.42 -13.67 24.79
N LEU A 998 -32.47 -14.57 25.76
CA LEU A 998 -32.74 -16.00 25.52
C LEU A 998 -34.18 -16.23 25.01
N THR A 999 -35.16 -15.51 25.57
CA THR A 999 -36.58 -15.63 25.15
C THR A 999 -36.78 -15.26 23.69
N VAL A 1000 -36.06 -14.25 23.19
CA VAL A 1000 -36.13 -13.83 21.77
C VAL A 1000 -35.12 -14.56 20.87
N GLY A 1001 -34.37 -15.53 21.41
CA GLY A 1001 -33.35 -16.28 20.67
C GLY A 1001 -32.09 -15.48 20.31
N ASN A 1002 -31.88 -14.30 20.91
CA ASN A 1002 -30.66 -13.51 20.72
C ASN A 1002 -29.52 -14.04 21.60
N ARG A 1003 -29.04 -15.23 21.24
CA ARG A 1003 -27.99 -15.93 22.00
C ARG A 1003 -26.67 -15.17 22.01
N HIS A 1004 -26.35 -14.39 20.97
CA HIS A 1004 -25.17 -13.52 20.95
C HIS A 1004 -25.17 -12.49 22.07
N LYS A 1005 -26.29 -11.76 22.28
CA LYS A 1005 -26.42 -10.81 23.39
C LYS A 1005 -26.52 -11.48 24.76
N ALA A 1006 -27.07 -12.69 24.83
CA ALA A 1006 -26.99 -13.51 26.04
C ALA A 1006 -25.53 -13.79 26.46
N GLY A 1007 -24.59 -13.94 25.51
CA GLY A 1007 -23.16 -14.07 25.78
C GLY A 1007 -22.58 -12.87 26.55
N TYR A 1008 -22.95 -11.64 26.19
CA TYR A 1008 -22.54 -10.44 26.93
C TYR A 1008 -23.19 -10.33 28.31
N ALA A 1009 -24.45 -10.77 28.45
CA ALA A 1009 -25.10 -10.82 29.76
C ALA A 1009 -24.41 -11.83 30.69
N TYR A 1010 -24.03 -13.01 30.18
CA TYR A 1010 -23.21 -13.97 30.92
C TYR A 1010 -21.83 -13.40 31.30
N HIS A 1011 -21.19 -12.64 30.41
CA HIS A 1011 -19.92 -11.98 30.73
C HIS A 1011 -20.06 -11.04 31.94
N GLN A 1012 -21.10 -10.20 31.95
CA GLN A 1012 -21.34 -9.29 33.06
C GLN A 1012 -21.73 -10.02 34.36
N LEU A 1013 -22.53 -11.08 34.27
CA LEU A 1013 -22.82 -11.93 35.44
C LEU A 1013 -21.55 -12.60 35.99
N GLY A 1014 -20.59 -12.94 35.12
CA GLY A 1014 -19.29 -13.43 35.53
C GLY A 1014 -18.49 -12.39 36.34
N ILE A 1015 -18.52 -11.13 35.92
CA ILE A 1015 -17.90 -10.00 36.64
C ILE A 1015 -18.56 -9.82 38.02
N VAL A 1016 -19.89 -9.72 38.06
CA VAL A 1016 -20.64 -9.54 39.32
C VAL A 1016 -20.40 -10.71 40.27
N ALA A 1017 -20.42 -11.96 39.78
CA ALA A 1017 -20.14 -13.14 40.59
C ALA A 1017 -18.69 -13.13 41.12
N GLN A 1018 -17.72 -12.68 40.32
CA GLN A 1018 -16.33 -12.55 40.76
C GLN A 1018 -16.17 -11.48 41.85
N ASP A 1019 -16.81 -10.31 41.70
CA ASP A 1019 -16.76 -9.22 42.68
C ASP A 1019 -17.45 -9.61 44.00
N GLN A 1020 -18.43 -10.52 43.96
CA GLN A 1020 -19.05 -11.13 45.15
C GLN A 1020 -18.25 -12.31 45.73
N GLY A 1021 -17.09 -12.67 45.15
CA GLY A 1021 -16.26 -13.80 45.60
C GLY A 1021 -16.77 -15.20 45.19
N ARG A 1022 -17.80 -15.28 44.33
CA ARG A 1022 -18.38 -16.54 43.83
C ARG A 1022 -17.58 -17.08 42.63
N HIS A 1023 -16.33 -17.47 42.85
CA HIS A 1023 -15.38 -17.82 41.78
C HIS A 1023 -15.82 -18.98 40.85
N ALA A 1024 -16.52 -19.99 41.38
CA ALA A 1024 -17.00 -21.12 40.55
C ALA A 1024 -18.11 -20.69 39.59
N GLU A 1025 -19.07 -19.91 40.08
CA GLU A 1025 -20.16 -19.36 39.28
C GLU A 1025 -19.64 -18.35 38.23
N ALA A 1026 -18.64 -17.54 38.60
CA ALA A 1026 -17.95 -16.66 37.67
C ALA A 1026 -17.28 -17.45 36.53
N ALA A 1027 -16.59 -18.56 36.85
CA ALA A 1027 -15.97 -19.43 35.85
C ALA A 1027 -17.02 -20.00 34.88
N ASP A 1028 -18.14 -20.51 35.41
CA ASP A 1028 -19.22 -21.06 34.59
C ASP A 1028 -19.81 -19.99 33.66
N HIS A 1029 -20.11 -18.80 34.18
CA HIS A 1029 -20.63 -17.69 33.39
C HIS A 1029 -19.66 -17.24 32.30
N TYR A 1030 -18.36 -17.09 32.60
CA TYR A 1030 -17.36 -16.74 31.59
C TYR A 1030 -17.18 -17.84 30.55
N GLN A 1031 -17.24 -19.13 30.92
CA GLN A 1031 -17.15 -20.23 29.96
C GLN A 1031 -18.36 -20.25 29.02
N GLN A 1032 -19.57 -20.04 29.54
CA GLN A 1032 -20.78 -19.92 28.72
C GLN A 1032 -20.71 -18.70 27.78
N ALA A 1033 -20.29 -17.54 28.29
CA ALA A 1033 -20.07 -16.34 27.48
C ALA A 1033 -19.05 -16.60 26.36
N TYR A 1034 -17.90 -17.20 26.68
CA TYR A 1034 -16.85 -17.50 25.72
C TYR A 1034 -17.31 -18.46 24.62
N ALA A 1035 -18.00 -19.55 24.99
CA ALA A 1035 -18.51 -20.53 24.04
C ALA A 1035 -19.52 -19.90 23.06
N ILE A 1036 -20.44 -19.09 23.57
CA ILE A 1036 -21.42 -18.36 22.77
C ILE A 1036 -20.72 -17.35 21.85
N LEU A 1037 -19.81 -16.52 22.37
CA LEU A 1037 -19.13 -15.50 21.56
C LEU A 1037 -18.30 -16.15 20.44
N GLN A 1038 -17.69 -17.31 20.69
CA GLN A 1038 -16.99 -18.09 19.67
C GLN A 1038 -17.92 -18.70 18.61
N GLU A 1039 -19.08 -19.24 19.01
CA GLU A 1039 -20.12 -19.74 18.11
C GLU A 1039 -20.51 -18.66 17.07
N TYR A 1040 -20.64 -17.41 17.53
CA TYR A 1040 -20.98 -16.25 16.69
C TYR A 1040 -19.78 -15.60 16.01
N ARG A 1041 -18.57 -16.17 16.18
CA ARG A 1041 -17.29 -15.64 15.66
C ARG A 1041 -16.98 -14.21 16.11
N ASP A 1042 -17.51 -13.82 17.27
CA ASP A 1042 -17.19 -12.58 17.94
C ASP A 1042 -15.87 -12.73 18.71
N ARG A 1043 -14.78 -12.69 17.95
CA ARG A 1043 -13.44 -12.91 18.52
C ARG A 1043 -13.06 -11.82 19.52
N HIS A 1044 -13.50 -10.58 19.30
CA HIS A 1044 -13.19 -9.45 20.19
C HIS A 1044 -13.93 -9.59 21.54
N GLY A 1045 -15.23 -9.87 21.54
CA GLY A 1045 -15.95 -10.18 22.78
C GLY A 1045 -15.42 -11.44 23.49
N ALA A 1046 -15.06 -12.47 22.72
CA ALA A 1046 -14.44 -13.68 23.27
C ALA A 1046 -13.06 -13.38 23.90
N ALA A 1047 -12.30 -12.42 23.36
CA ALA A 1047 -11.01 -12.00 23.92
C ALA A 1047 -11.18 -11.27 25.27
N HIS A 1048 -12.18 -10.39 25.42
CA HIS A 1048 -12.52 -9.80 26.72
C HIS A 1048 -12.91 -10.85 27.75
N THR A 1049 -13.74 -11.82 27.36
CA THR A 1049 -14.11 -12.92 28.26
C THR A 1049 -12.90 -13.80 28.61
N ARG A 1050 -12.01 -14.04 27.65
CA ARG A 1050 -10.76 -14.79 27.86
C ARG A 1050 -9.79 -14.04 28.77
N HIS A 1051 -9.69 -12.72 28.65
CA HIS A 1051 -8.93 -11.88 29.57
C HIS A 1051 -9.47 -12.04 31.00
N GLN A 1052 -10.78 -12.01 31.20
CA GLN A 1052 -11.38 -12.22 32.54
C GLN A 1052 -11.17 -13.65 33.08
N LEU A 1053 -11.19 -14.68 32.23
CA LEU A 1053 -10.77 -16.03 32.63
C LEU A 1053 -9.30 -16.07 33.08
N GLY A 1054 -8.44 -15.28 32.45
CA GLY A 1054 -7.05 -15.08 32.88
C GLY A 1054 -6.97 -14.42 34.27
N ALA A 1055 -7.77 -13.38 34.51
CA ALA A 1055 -7.86 -12.71 35.81
C ALA A 1055 -8.36 -13.64 36.91
N LEU A 1056 -9.38 -14.46 36.62
CA LEU A 1056 -9.89 -15.47 37.54
C LEU A 1056 -8.85 -16.55 37.84
N ALA A 1057 -8.12 -17.04 36.84
CA ALA A 1057 -7.03 -17.99 37.02
C ALA A 1057 -5.87 -17.39 37.85
N GLN A 1058 -5.56 -16.11 37.65
CA GLN A 1058 -4.58 -15.37 38.44
C GLN A 1058 -5.00 -15.23 39.91
N ALA A 1059 -6.28 -14.93 40.18
CA ALA A 1059 -6.81 -14.87 41.55
C ALA A 1059 -6.74 -16.22 42.27
N GLN A 1060 -6.80 -17.32 41.52
CA GLN A 1060 -6.61 -18.69 42.01
C GLN A 1060 -5.14 -19.15 42.02
N GLU A 1061 -4.19 -18.25 41.80
CA GLU A 1061 -2.74 -18.52 41.73
C GLU A 1061 -2.32 -19.51 40.64
N ARG A 1062 -3.17 -19.75 39.63
CA ARG A 1062 -2.87 -20.60 38.45
C ARG A 1062 -2.17 -19.78 37.36
N PHE A 1063 -0.95 -19.35 37.65
CA PHE A 1063 -0.24 -18.33 36.86
C PHE A 1063 0.06 -18.72 35.41
N ASP A 1064 0.39 -19.98 35.12
CA ASP A 1064 0.68 -20.41 33.74
C ASP A 1064 -0.58 -20.44 32.87
N GLU A 1065 -1.71 -20.83 33.44
CA GLU A 1065 -3.03 -20.79 32.79
C GLU A 1065 -3.49 -19.35 32.55
N ALA A 1066 -3.29 -18.47 33.55
CA ALA A 1066 -3.56 -17.04 33.41
C ALA A 1066 -2.75 -16.43 32.26
N ALA A 1067 -1.43 -16.69 32.21
CA ALA A 1067 -0.56 -16.21 31.15
C ALA A 1067 -0.97 -16.73 29.76
N ALA A 1068 -1.42 -17.99 29.66
CA ALA A 1068 -1.93 -18.53 28.40
C ALA A 1068 -3.18 -17.79 27.92
N HIS A 1069 -4.18 -17.61 28.80
CA HIS A 1069 -5.39 -16.87 28.50
C HIS A 1069 -5.12 -15.41 28.09
N TYR A 1070 -4.22 -14.72 28.79
CA TYR A 1070 -3.82 -13.37 28.43
C TYR A 1070 -3.10 -13.29 27.08
N ARG A 1071 -2.18 -14.20 26.76
CA ARG A 1071 -1.50 -14.18 25.44
C ARG A 1071 -2.48 -14.38 24.28
N GLU A 1072 -3.45 -15.28 24.43
CA GLU A 1072 -4.49 -15.49 23.42
C GLU A 1072 -5.38 -14.25 23.23
N ALA A 1073 -5.79 -13.62 24.34
CA ALA A 1073 -6.56 -12.38 24.30
C ALA A 1073 -5.76 -11.24 23.63
N LEU A 1074 -4.47 -11.11 23.98
CA LEU A 1074 -3.57 -10.10 23.44
C LEU A 1074 -3.42 -10.13 21.92
N VAL A 1075 -3.26 -11.33 21.33
CA VAL A 1075 -3.20 -11.51 19.87
C VAL A 1075 -4.47 -10.96 19.22
N THR A 1076 -5.61 -11.23 19.84
CA THR A 1076 -6.91 -10.78 19.33
C THR A 1076 -7.07 -9.27 19.49
N PHE A 1077 -6.76 -8.70 20.65
CA PHE A 1077 -6.84 -7.24 20.85
C PHE A 1077 -5.94 -6.48 19.87
N ARG A 1078 -4.74 -6.98 19.58
CA ARG A 1078 -3.86 -6.42 18.55
C ARG A 1078 -4.46 -6.47 17.15
N ALA A 1079 -5.02 -7.62 16.76
CA ALA A 1079 -5.65 -7.78 15.46
C ALA A 1079 -6.86 -6.85 15.25
N TYR A 1080 -7.54 -6.48 16.34
CA TYR A 1080 -8.69 -5.57 16.34
C TYR A 1080 -8.32 -4.11 16.59
N GLY A 1081 -7.04 -3.79 16.87
CA GLY A 1081 -6.63 -2.43 17.24
C GLY A 1081 -7.23 -1.96 18.56
N ASP A 1082 -7.49 -2.87 19.51
CA ASP A 1082 -7.98 -2.54 20.84
C ASP A 1082 -6.81 -2.24 21.79
N HIS A 1083 -6.34 -0.99 21.72
CA HIS A 1083 -5.18 -0.55 22.51
C HIS A 1083 -5.41 -0.61 24.03
N GLN A 1084 -6.65 -0.44 24.50
CA GLN A 1084 -6.97 -0.57 25.93
C GLN A 1084 -6.87 -2.03 26.35
N GLY A 1085 -7.50 -2.95 25.61
CA GLY A 1085 -7.37 -4.39 25.87
C GLY A 1085 -5.93 -4.88 25.77
N VAL A 1086 -5.12 -4.33 24.86
CA VAL A 1086 -3.67 -4.59 24.78
C VAL A 1086 -2.95 -4.11 26.03
N ALA A 1087 -3.20 -2.87 26.49
CA ALA A 1087 -2.57 -2.29 27.67
C ALA A 1087 -2.89 -3.10 28.93
N ASP A 1088 -4.18 -3.36 29.17
CA ASP A 1088 -4.69 -4.13 30.29
C ASP A 1088 -4.08 -5.53 30.31
N THR A 1089 -4.02 -6.19 29.15
CA THR A 1089 -3.46 -7.54 29.05
C THR A 1089 -1.95 -7.56 29.29
N TYR A 1090 -1.21 -6.56 28.83
CA TYR A 1090 0.22 -6.45 29.12
C TYR A 1090 0.48 -6.15 30.60
N HIS A 1091 -0.35 -5.30 31.23
CA HIS A 1091 -0.25 -5.01 32.66
C HIS A 1091 -0.46 -6.27 33.50
N GLN A 1092 -1.47 -7.08 33.15
CA GLN A 1092 -1.73 -8.35 33.83
C GLN A 1092 -0.64 -9.40 33.57
N LEU A 1093 -0.11 -9.50 32.34
CA LEU A 1093 1.05 -10.36 32.04
C LEU A 1093 2.29 -9.95 32.84
N GLY A 1094 2.52 -8.64 33.01
CA GLY A 1094 3.56 -8.10 33.88
C GLY A 1094 3.36 -8.51 35.34
N THR A 1095 2.11 -8.44 35.83
CA THR A 1095 1.74 -8.86 37.18
C THR A 1095 1.98 -10.35 37.41
N VAL A 1096 1.56 -11.20 36.46
CA VAL A 1096 1.80 -12.65 36.51
C VAL A 1096 3.30 -12.96 36.50
N ALA A 1097 4.07 -12.33 35.60
CA ALA A 1097 5.52 -12.53 35.53
C ALA A 1097 6.24 -12.08 36.82
N GLN A 1098 5.80 -10.97 37.43
CA GLN A 1098 6.33 -10.49 38.70
C GLN A 1098 6.05 -11.49 39.84
N ARG A 1099 4.82 -12.02 39.94
CA ARG A 1099 4.47 -13.05 40.93
C ARG A 1099 5.28 -14.35 40.74
N GLN A 1100 5.61 -14.68 39.50
CA GLN A 1100 6.53 -15.79 39.16
C GLN A 1100 8.03 -15.44 39.32
N ARG A 1101 8.37 -14.24 39.82
CA ARG A 1101 9.75 -13.72 39.97
C ARG A 1101 10.54 -13.64 38.65
N ARG A 1102 9.86 -13.57 37.51
CA ARG A 1102 10.46 -13.37 36.17
C ARG A 1102 10.57 -11.88 35.87
N TYR A 1103 11.43 -11.20 36.60
CA TYR A 1103 11.45 -9.72 36.63
C TYR A 1103 11.78 -9.06 35.29
N ASP A 1104 12.64 -9.64 34.45
CA ASP A 1104 12.92 -9.10 33.10
C ASP A 1104 11.68 -9.11 32.19
N GLN A 1105 10.88 -10.18 32.28
CA GLN A 1105 9.63 -10.29 31.53
C GLN A 1105 8.56 -9.35 32.09
N ALA A 1106 8.49 -9.21 33.42
CA ALA A 1106 7.58 -8.28 34.07
C ALA A 1106 7.86 -6.83 33.65
N GLU A 1107 9.12 -6.42 33.69
CA GLU A 1107 9.58 -5.09 33.27
C GLU A 1107 9.21 -4.82 31.80
N SER A 1108 9.56 -5.74 30.89
CA SER A 1108 9.22 -5.63 29.47
C SER A 1108 7.70 -5.52 29.22
N HIS A 1109 6.89 -6.33 29.90
CA HIS A 1109 5.44 -6.28 29.77
C HIS A 1109 4.84 -5.00 30.35
N TYR A 1110 5.31 -4.53 31.50
CA TYR A 1110 4.85 -3.26 32.06
C TYR A 1110 5.28 -2.06 31.20
N GLU A 1111 6.44 -2.08 30.54
CA GLU A 1111 6.84 -1.02 29.59
C GLU A 1111 5.95 -1.02 28.33
N GLN A 1112 5.57 -2.20 27.85
CA GLN A 1112 4.60 -2.34 26.76
C GLN A 1112 3.21 -1.85 27.18
N ALA A 1113 2.77 -2.17 28.40
CA ALA A 1113 1.52 -1.67 28.98
C ALA A 1113 1.57 -0.14 29.15
N LEU A 1114 2.67 0.41 29.65
CA LEU A 1114 2.86 1.84 29.87
C LEU A 1114 2.78 2.62 28.55
N THR A 1115 3.48 2.12 27.53
CA THR A 1115 3.39 2.68 26.18
C THR A 1115 1.93 2.69 25.73
N SER A 1116 1.24 1.54 25.87
CA SER A 1116 -0.16 1.34 25.48
C SER A 1116 -1.15 2.24 26.25
N TYR A 1117 -1.02 2.40 27.57
CA TYR A 1117 -1.89 3.27 28.39
C TYR A 1117 -1.66 4.76 28.12
N GLN A 1118 -0.42 5.15 27.87
CA GLN A 1118 -0.12 6.50 27.39
C GLN A 1118 -0.82 6.76 26.05
N GLU A 1119 -1.05 5.73 25.22
CA GLU A 1119 -1.82 5.80 23.99
C GLU A 1119 -3.30 6.07 24.17
N VAL A 1120 -3.89 5.51 25.23
CA VAL A 1120 -5.33 5.59 25.50
C VAL A 1120 -5.71 6.86 26.29
N GLY A 1121 -4.76 7.45 27.03
CA GLY A 1121 -5.00 8.69 27.77
C GLY A 1121 -5.59 8.47 29.18
N GLU A 1122 -5.26 7.34 29.81
CA GLU A 1122 -5.73 6.97 31.15
C GLU A 1122 -4.66 7.29 32.22
N PRO A 1123 -4.67 8.48 32.85
CA PRO A 1123 -3.58 8.93 33.73
C PRO A 1123 -3.41 8.04 34.96
N VAL A 1124 -4.51 7.49 35.49
CA VAL A 1124 -4.49 6.56 36.63
C VAL A 1124 -3.81 5.24 36.25
N SER A 1125 -4.12 4.66 35.08
CA SER A 1125 -3.52 3.40 34.62
C SER A 1125 -2.02 3.55 34.30
N VAL A 1126 -1.62 4.72 33.81
CA VAL A 1126 -0.21 5.10 33.64
C VAL A 1126 0.48 5.18 35.01
N ALA A 1127 -0.15 5.82 35.99
CA ALA A 1127 0.35 5.89 37.36
C ALA A 1127 0.50 4.50 38.00
N ASP A 1128 -0.51 3.64 37.87
CA ASP A 1128 -0.50 2.24 38.34
C ASP A 1128 0.66 1.45 37.73
N THR A 1129 0.90 1.63 36.42
CA THR A 1129 1.98 0.91 35.74
C THR A 1129 3.37 1.43 36.17
N HIS A 1130 3.53 2.73 36.38
CA HIS A 1130 4.75 3.29 36.99
C HIS A 1130 4.96 2.78 38.42
N TYR A 1131 3.90 2.69 39.22
CA TYR A 1131 3.95 2.12 40.57
C TYR A 1131 4.40 0.65 40.51
N ARG A 1132 3.84 -0.17 39.62
CA ARG A 1132 4.26 -1.57 39.42
C ARG A 1132 5.73 -1.70 38.98
N LEU A 1133 6.19 -0.87 38.04
CA LEU A 1133 7.61 -0.84 37.65
C LEU A 1133 8.52 -0.45 38.83
N GLY A 1134 8.06 0.46 39.70
CA GLY A 1134 8.74 0.79 40.96
C GLY A 1134 8.87 -0.42 41.88
N THR A 1135 7.80 -1.23 42.01
CA THR A 1135 7.84 -2.47 42.81
C THR A 1135 8.80 -3.50 42.22
N VAL A 1136 8.81 -3.69 40.90
CA VAL A 1136 9.75 -4.61 40.23
C VAL A 1136 11.20 -4.15 40.40
N ALA A 1137 11.49 -2.86 40.20
CA ALA A 1137 12.83 -2.31 40.42
C ALA A 1137 13.30 -2.49 41.87
N GLN A 1138 12.38 -2.35 42.83
CA GLN A 1138 12.65 -2.59 44.25
C GLN A 1138 12.93 -4.07 44.56
N ASP A 1139 12.13 -4.99 44.02
CA ASP A 1139 12.34 -6.44 44.16
C ASP A 1139 13.70 -6.89 43.59
N ARG A 1140 14.20 -6.16 42.59
CA ARG A 1140 15.55 -6.37 42.00
C ARG A 1140 16.68 -5.63 42.71
N GLY A 1141 16.39 -4.86 43.75
CA GLY A 1141 17.38 -4.06 44.49
C GLY A 1141 17.86 -2.79 43.78
N ARG A 1142 17.22 -2.37 42.67
CA ARG A 1142 17.56 -1.15 41.92
C ARG A 1142 16.89 0.09 42.54
N ARG A 1143 17.37 0.49 43.72
CA ARG A 1143 16.72 1.52 44.55
C ARG A 1143 16.54 2.89 43.89
N PRO A 1144 17.53 3.47 43.17
CA PRO A 1144 17.35 4.78 42.54
C PRO A 1144 16.26 4.79 41.46
N GLU A 1145 16.16 3.69 40.71
CA GLU A 1145 15.14 3.50 39.69
C GLU A 1145 13.75 3.35 40.30
N ALA A 1146 13.62 2.54 41.38
CA ALA A 1146 12.37 2.39 42.10
C ALA A 1146 11.85 3.73 42.66
N GLU A 1147 12.73 4.53 43.28
CA GLU A 1147 12.39 5.85 43.81
C GLU A 1147 11.93 6.81 42.70
N HIS A 1148 12.59 6.79 41.54
CA HIS A 1148 12.17 7.60 40.39
C HIS A 1148 10.78 7.20 39.90
N ARG A 1149 10.53 5.89 39.70
CA ARG A 1149 9.25 5.37 39.20
C ARG A 1149 8.09 5.66 40.17
N TYR A 1150 8.29 5.50 41.47
CA TYR A 1150 7.29 5.85 42.48
C TYR A 1150 7.01 7.35 42.53
N ARG A 1151 8.01 8.22 42.38
CA ARG A 1151 7.76 9.67 42.32
C ARG A 1151 6.93 10.06 41.09
N THR A 1152 7.18 9.45 39.94
CA THR A 1152 6.36 9.66 38.75
C THR A 1152 4.92 9.20 38.98
N ALA A 1153 4.72 8.01 39.56
CA ALA A 1153 3.38 7.51 39.90
C ALA A 1153 2.65 8.44 40.87
N LEU A 1154 3.32 8.91 41.93
CA LEU A 1154 2.74 9.83 42.92
C LEU A 1154 2.29 11.16 42.28
N GLY A 1155 3.08 11.72 41.37
CA GLY A 1155 2.71 12.93 40.63
C GLY A 1155 1.41 12.75 39.83
N LEU A 1156 1.33 11.64 39.08
CA LEU A 1156 0.16 11.32 38.25
C LEU A 1156 -1.08 11.01 39.10
N TYR A 1157 -0.95 10.30 40.22
CA TYR A 1157 -2.08 10.06 41.12
C TYR A 1157 -2.62 11.36 41.75
N ARG A 1158 -1.75 12.34 42.03
CA ARG A 1158 -2.18 13.65 42.53
C ARG A 1158 -2.94 14.43 41.45
N GLU A 1159 -2.45 14.42 40.21
CA GLU A 1159 -3.15 15.07 39.08
C GLU A 1159 -4.52 14.44 38.80
N ALA A 1160 -4.68 13.15 39.10
CA ALA A 1160 -5.93 12.41 38.92
C ALA A 1160 -6.81 12.34 40.18
N ASP A 1161 -6.47 13.05 41.27
CA ASP A 1161 -7.16 12.98 42.58
C ASP A 1161 -7.36 11.54 43.10
N HIS A 1162 -6.45 10.62 42.76
CA HIS A 1162 -6.56 9.20 43.07
C HIS A 1162 -5.93 8.86 44.43
N LEU A 1163 -6.68 9.14 45.50
CA LEU A 1163 -6.23 9.04 46.89
C LEU A 1163 -5.62 7.68 47.29
N PRO A 1164 -6.19 6.51 46.92
CA PRO A 1164 -5.59 5.22 47.29
C PRO A 1164 -4.18 5.03 46.72
N GLY A 1165 -3.95 5.50 45.49
CA GLY A 1165 -2.65 5.45 44.82
C GLY A 1165 -1.61 6.35 45.48
N VAL A 1166 -2.02 7.54 45.96
CA VAL A 1166 -1.16 8.46 46.73
C VAL A 1166 -0.69 7.80 48.02
N VAL A 1167 -1.61 7.26 48.81
CA VAL A 1167 -1.29 6.61 50.11
C VAL A 1167 -0.34 5.42 49.91
N ALA A 1168 -0.66 4.53 48.97
CA ALA A 1168 0.16 3.36 48.68
C ALA A 1168 1.56 3.75 48.21
N THR A 1169 1.68 4.72 47.30
CA THR A 1169 2.98 5.14 46.76
C THR A 1169 3.85 5.83 47.81
N CYS A 1170 3.26 6.69 48.64
CA CYS A 1170 3.94 7.32 49.78
C CYS A 1170 4.49 6.29 50.77
N HIS A 1171 3.74 5.20 51.05
CA HIS A 1171 4.22 4.13 51.91
C HIS A 1171 5.47 3.43 51.34
N HIS A 1172 5.49 3.13 50.04
CA HIS A 1172 6.66 2.54 49.38
C HIS A 1172 7.88 3.48 49.34
N LEU A 1173 7.66 4.78 49.11
CA LEU A 1173 8.71 5.81 49.17
C LEU A 1173 9.28 5.97 50.58
N ALA A 1174 8.42 5.94 51.61
CA ALA A 1174 8.84 5.97 53.01
C ALA A 1174 9.73 4.77 53.36
N ARG A 1175 9.34 3.57 52.94
CA ARG A 1175 10.14 2.36 53.14
C ARG A 1175 11.52 2.46 52.46
N LEU A 1176 11.57 2.91 51.21
CA LEU A 1176 12.83 3.13 50.49
C LEU A 1176 13.74 4.17 51.17
N ALA A 1177 13.15 5.22 51.74
CA ALA A 1177 13.89 6.23 52.49
C ALA A 1177 14.43 5.68 53.83
N ARG A 1178 13.65 4.85 54.54
CA ARG A 1178 14.09 4.13 55.76
C ARG A 1178 15.27 3.21 55.48
N GLU A 1179 15.19 2.43 54.41
CA GLU A 1179 16.28 1.52 53.99
C GLU A 1179 17.58 2.28 53.68
N GLN A 1180 17.49 3.55 53.27
CA GLN A 1180 18.62 4.44 52.98
C GLN A 1180 19.00 5.34 54.17
N GLN A 1181 18.43 5.09 55.36
CA GLN A 1181 18.64 5.87 56.58
C GLN A 1181 18.27 7.36 56.47
N ARG A 1182 17.43 7.73 55.49
CA ARG A 1182 16.88 9.09 55.30
C ARG A 1182 15.58 9.23 56.09
N TYR A 1183 15.67 9.23 57.41
CA TYR A 1183 14.52 9.15 58.31
C TYR A 1183 13.60 10.38 58.22
N ASP A 1184 14.14 11.58 58.02
CA ASP A 1184 13.35 12.80 57.82
C ASP A 1184 12.45 12.69 56.58
N GLN A 1185 13.00 12.20 55.46
CA GLN A 1185 12.22 12.01 54.22
C GLN A 1185 11.17 10.90 54.37
N ALA A 1186 11.50 9.84 55.12
CA ALA A 1186 10.54 8.77 55.40
C ALA A 1186 9.34 9.27 56.22
N ALA A 1187 9.59 10.10 57.24
CA ALA A 1187 8.54 10.68 58.05
C ALA A 1187 7.67 11.66 57.25
N ALA A 1188 8.26 12.45 56.34
CA ALA A 1188 7.50 13.34 55.46
C ALA A 1188 6.52 12.57 54.54
N TRP A 1189 6.96 11.46 53.93
CA TRP A 1189 6.08 10.63 53.09
C TRP A 1189 4.94 9.97 53.88
N LEU A 1190 5.22 9.48 55.10
CA LEU A 1190 4.19 8.90 55.96
C LEU A 1190 3.18 9.95 56.45
N ALA A 1191 3.63 11.18 56.72
CA ALA A 1191 2.76 12.29 57.07
C ALA A 1191 1.81 12.66 55.92
N GLU A 1192 2.31 12.68 54.68
CA GLU A 1192 1.48 12.91 53.50
C GLU A 1192 0.44 11.79 53.29
N ALA A 1193 0.84 10.53 53.49
CA ALA A 1193 -0.07 9.39 53.44
C ALA A 1193 -1.18 9.50 54.52
N ALA A 1194 -0.80 9.83 55.75
CA ALA A 1194 -1.73 10.00 56.87
C ALA A 1194 -2.72 11.15 56.64
N ARG A 1195 -2.25 12.29 56.12
CA ARG A 1195 -3.10 13.42 55.75
C ARG A 1195 -4.12 13.03 54.67
N SER A 1196 -3.65 12.36 53.61
CA SER A 1196 -4.52 11.98 52.49
C SER A 1196 -5.60 10.99 52.93
N TRP A 1197 -5.27 10.08 53.84
CA TRP A 1197 -6.25 9.17 54.45
C TRP A 1197 -7.27 9.89 55.31
N ARG A 1198 -6.81 10.76 56.23
CA ARG A 1198 -7.68 11.46 57.17
C ARG A 1198 -8.66 12.41 56.48
N GLY A 1199 -8.24 13.03 55.37
CA GLY A 1199 -9.14 13.86 54.55
C GLY A 1199 -10.32 13.08 53.96
N ALA A 1200 -10.17 11.76 53.76
CA ALA A 1200 -11.21 10.90 53.19
C ALA A 1200 -12.05 10.15 54.24
N HIS A 1201 -11.43 9.71 55.34
CA HIS A 1201 -12.08 8.81 56.33
C HIS A 1201 -12.35 9.47 57.68
N GLY A 1202 -11.77 10.65 57.94
CA GLY A 1202 -11.93 11.39 59.21
C GLY A 1202 -11.04 10.91 60.36
N ASP A 1203 -10.45 9.71 60.26
CA ASP A 1203 -9.56 9.10 61.24
C ASP A 1203 -8.09 9.01 60.76
N TRP A 1204 -7.19 8.55 61.62
CA TRP A 1204 -5.78 8.34 61.27
C TRP A 1204 -5.52 6.88 60.86
N PRO A 1205 -4.74 6.63 59.79
CA PRO A 1205 -4.43 5.27 59.37
C PRO A 1205 -3.41 4.62 60.32
N VAL A 1206 -3.72 3.40 60.77
CA VAL A 1206 -2.94 2.65 61.77
C VAL A 1206 -1.49 2.41 61.33
N GLU A 1207 -1.27 2.00 60.08
CA GLU A 1207 0.05 1.61 59.58
C GLU A 1207 1.02 2.81 59.43
N PRO A 1208 0.67 3.94 58.79
CA PRO A 1208 1.53 5.12 58.76
C PRO A 1208 1.82 5.73 60.13
N VAL A 1209 0.83 5.78 61.04
CA VAL A 1209 1.04 6.27 62.41
C VAL A 1209 2.01 5.37 63.19
N THR A 1210 1.87 4.05 63.05
CA THR A 1210 2.79 3.10 63.68
C THR A 1210 4.21 3.23 63.12
N ALA A 1211 4.35 3.38 61.80
CA ALA A 1211 5.65 3.59 61.17
C ALA A 1211 6.30 4.94 61.55
N LEU A 1212 5.50 6.00 61.77
CA LEU A 1212 5.97 7.28 62.30
C LEU A 1212 6.44 7.15 63.76
N ARG A 1213 5.82 6.28 64.55
CA ARG A 1213 6.25 5.98 65.93
C ARG A 1213 7.65 5.37 65.97
N ASP A 1214 7.93 4.38 65.11
CA ASP A 1214 9.28 3.80 64.97
C ASP A 1214 10.32 4.87 64.59
N LEU A 1215 9.93 5.82 63.71
CA LEU A 1215 10.82 6.90 63.28
C LEU A 1215 11.05 7.93 64.37
N ARG A 1216 10.08 8.15 65.27
CA ARG A 1216 10.21 9.01 66.45
C ARG A 1216 11.39 8.58 67.32
N GLU A 1217 11.57 7.28 67.53
CA GLU A 1217 12.67 6.75 68.34
C GLU A 1217 14.05 7.08 67.73
N ARG A 1218 14.12 7.25 66.41
CA ARG A 1218 15.36 7.56 65.68
C ARG A 1218 15.60 9.06 65.49
N LEU A 1219 14.53 9.84 65.28
CA LEU A 1219 14.59 11.28 65.01
C LEU A 1219 14.51 12.14 66.28
N GLY A 1220 14.03 11.57 67.39
CA GLY A 1220 13.63 12.31 68.57
C GLY A 1220 12.27 13.02 68.40
N PRO A 1221 11.60 13.36 69.51
CA PRO A 1221 10.26 13.98 69.48
C PRO A 1221 10.25 15.34 68.78
N ASP A 1222 11.23 16.21 69.07
CA ASP A 1222 11.34 17.54 68.44
C ASP A 1222 11.73 17.45 66.96
N GLY A 1223 12.57 16.48 66.61
CA GLY A 1223 12.97 16.20 65.23
C GLY A 1223 11.77 15.75 64.39
N LEU A 1224 10.96 14.83 64.91
CA LEU A 1224 9.73 14.39 64.25
C LEU A 1224 8.72 15.52 64.10
N ARG A 1225 8.45 16.30 65.16
CA ARG A 1225 7.51 17.43 65.11
C ARG A 1225 7.90 18.47 64.06
N ARG A 1226 9.20 18.76 63.92
CA ARG A 1226 9.71 19.64 62.85
C ARG A 1226 9.37 19.09 61.46
N VAL A 1227 9.66 17.81 61.20
CA VAL A 1227 9.38 17.18 59.90
C VAL A 1227 7.88 17.13 59.59
N LEU A 1228 7.03 16.84 60.59
CA LEU A 1228 5.58 16.84 60.40
C LEU A 1228 5.05 18.22 60.01
N ARG A 1229 5.54 19.28 60.67
CA ARG A 1229 5.15 20.68 60.34
C ARG A 1229 5.63 21.13 58.96
N ASP A 1230 6.74 20.60 58.49
CA ASP A 1230 7.24 20.88 57.13
C ASP A 1230 6.44 20.11 56.05
N ALA A 1231 5.86 18.96 56.39
CA ALA A 1231 5.19 18.06 55.45
C ALA A 1231 3.67 18.26 55.33
N VAL A 1232 2.99 18.68 56.41
CA VAL A 1232 1.53 18.86 56.46
C VAL A 1232 1.15 20.16 57.20
N PRO A 1233 -0.07 20.69 57.01
CA PRO A 1233 -0.52 21.90 57.70
C PRO A 1233 -0.34 21.84 59.23
N PRO A 1234 -0.04 22.95 59.93
CA PRO A 1234 0.35 22.95 61.33
C PRO A 1234 -0.65 22.27 62.28
N ASP A 1235 -1.94 22.48 62.04
CA ASP A 1235 -3.06 21.88 62.77
C ASP A 1235 -3.12 20.35 62.61
N LEU A 1236 -2.88 19.85 61.40
CA LEU A 1236 -2.78 18.42 61.12
C LEU A 1236 -1.46 17.82 61.62
N ALA A 1237 -0.37 18.58 61.60
CA ALA A 1237 0.94 18.15 62.09
C ALA A 1237 0.93 17.92 63.59
N ASP A 1238 0.36 18.85 64.36
CA ASP A 1238 0.24 18.74 65.82
C ASP A 1238 -0.71 17.57 66.19
N ALA A 1239 -1.87 17.45 65.52
CA ALA A 1239 -2.80 16.34 65.74
C ALA A 1239 -2.25 14.96 65.33
N LEU A 1240 -1.36 14.91 64.32
CA LEU A 1240 -0.68 13.67 63.93
C LEU A 1240 0.43 13.31 64.93
N ALA A 1241 1.14 14.32 65.44
CA ALA A 1241 2.14 14.13 66.49
C ALA A 1241 1.51 13.59 67.77
N GLU A 1242 0.36 14.12 68.20
CA GLU A 1242 -0.42 13.59 69.32
C GLU A 1242 -0.85 12.14 69.09
N ALA A 1243 -1.40 11.80 67.91
CA ALA A 1243 -1.80 10.44 67.59
C ALA A 1243 -0.63 9.42 67.59
N VAL A 1244 0.58 9.86 67.24
CA VAL A 1244 1.81 9.05 67.35
C VAL A 1244 2.22 8.84 68.83
N GLU A 1245 1.86 9.76 69.73
CA GLU A 1245 2.16 9.71 71.17
C GLU A 1245 1.13 8.92 72.00
N GLU A 1246 -0.16 8.97 71.67
CA GLU A 1246 -1.26 8.43 72.50
C GLU A 1246 -1.34 6.89 72.57
N THR A 1247 -0.65 6.15 71.71
CA THR A 1247 -0.82 4.68 71.56
C THR A 1247 0.22 3.85 72.33
N GLY A 1248 0.84 4.42 73.36
CA GLY A 1248 1.87 3.80 74.20
C GLY A 1248 1.39 3.24 75.56
N GLY A 1249 0.09 3.06 75.80
CA GLY A 1249 -0.43 2.58 77.09
C GLY A 1249 -1.70 1.73 77.00
N GLY A 1250 -1.53 0.41 77.10
CA GLY A 1250 -2.56 -0.61 77.41
C GLY A 1250 -1.96 -2.02 77.22
N THR A 1251 -1.54 -2.74 78.28
CA THR A 1251 -2.31 -3.76 79.06
C THR A 1251 -2.93 -4.82 78.13
N ASP A 1252 -2.40 -6.05 78.01
CA ASP A 1252 -2.54 -7.17 78.97
C ASP A 1252 -3.79 -7.05 79.86
N ASP A 1253 -4.94 -7.50 79.33
CA ASP A 1253 -6.00 -8.29 79.99
C ASP A 1253 -7.28 -8.30 79.12
N GLY A 1254 -7.80 -9.50 78.78
CA GLY A 1254 -9.19 -9.74 78.36
C GLY A 1254 -9.44 -10.20 76.94
#